data_AF-W2NNW5-F1
#
_entry.id   AF-W2NNW5-F1
#
_cell.length_a   1.000
_cell.length_b   1.000
_cell.length_c   1.000
_cell.angle_alpha   90.00
_cell.angle_beta   90.00
_cell.angle_gamma   90.00
#
_symmetry.space_group_name_H-M   'P 1'
#
loop_
_entity.id
_entity.type
_entity.pdbx_description
1 polymer ?
#
loop_
_entity_poly.entity_id
_entity_poly.type
_entity_poly.pdbx_seq_one_letter_code
_entity_poly.pdbx_strand_id
1 'polypeptide(L)'
;MQLLIGKKPGDEELKCFLAFSLTGTEFSIGAADKKYSSCGPQLAVKPDAELLFSANAVCRFVAANAGQLQSDDLAVDEWIEWEANTLAPWLRVAKATSNKNGELAGQLAAMLEAKEEARPKNSGDLQFLFGSELSLADVVAGVTLRAAFKVVKEEKDEAAILQTFRKYVAQLFARDDVAKGVASMKNAGKAAKNGKSAPGAASGAPATAVKDVKRSTFKLDEKLEQGLTYHNILEVVESLFDAAIKAAYPGLDVPPVEVTRTNVKNAKFGDYQCNSAMSIFTALKGTPNAARSPRDVANTIIAAMPETRVLDRLTVAGAGFINAFLTKEFVAARLQNVLANGVQPAPQKKQTIVVDFSSPNIAKDMHVGHLRSTIIGDTMSRILEFQGYDVKRINHVGDWGTQFGMLICHLTETYPTWETEMPNVTDLTKLYKAAKERFDADADFHERSKAQVVLLQSGDENSRKVWETLCEISRREFQKVYDRLGVSLNEMGESFYNPIIPDVLDKLRAKGIVEMSNGAEVVFTKAFKQPFMLVKSDGSYLYDTTDIAALWYRLHEMKADRVIYYTDYTQKDHFGLLFEVGRMSGIYDPTKQRADHVGFGTVNDESGKRFKTRSGETVRLVELLDEAKVRMKAQLVERIEAGQTSLPMDQVDAAAEKLGYGAVKYFDLRQSPTSNYIFSFDRMLSTNGDTAVYLMFAYARLSSIIRKSGVDMAALVAQQQKEGNVLKPEHPTEQALVIELLQLQDVIVFINKDLSSNRLCSYLYTISEKVQTFVTACRVLGSEEQNSRLLLCDATLKVMKTCFSLLGIDPLDQI
;
A
#
# COMPACT_ATOMS: atom_id res chain seq x y z
N MET A 1 -28.91 10.45 -20.87
CA MET A 1 -28.83 11.42 -19.74
C MET A 1 -29.62 12.67 -20.10
N GLN A 2 -30.01 13.55 -19.16
CA GLN A 2 -30.67 14.81 -19.47
C GLN A 2 -29.83 15.99 -18.96
N LEU A 3 -29.22 16.75 -19.87
CA LEU A 3 -28.44 17.95 -19.56
C LEU A 3 -29.38 19.15 -19.43
N LEU A 4 -29.42 19.75 -18.24
CA LEU A 4 -30.21 20.92 -17.92
C LEU A 4 -29.32 22.15 -18.09
N ILE A 5 -29.71 23.06 -18.99
CA ILE A 5 -28.92 24.24 -19.36
C ILE A 5 -29.75 25.52 -19.33
N GLY A 6 -29.07 26.65 -19.12
CA GLY A 6 -29.69 27.97 -19.19
C GLY A 6 -30.12 28.39 -20.60
N LYS A 7 -30.96 29.42 -20.71
CA LYS A 7 -31.43 29.98 -22.00
C LYS A 7 -30.32 30.56 -22.90
N LYS A 8 -29.14 30.81 -22.33
CA LYS A 8 -27.95 31.32 -23.02
C LYS A 8 -26.74 30.46 -22.57
N PRO A 9 -26.46 29.34 -23.23
CA PRO A 9 -25.31 28.48 -22.90
C PRO A 9 -24.00 29.26 -22.99
N GLY A 10 -23.14 29.14 -21.98
CA GLY A 10 -21.84 29.80 -21.86
C GLY A 10 -20.67 28.81 -21.92
N ASP A 11 -19.53 29.20 -21.36
CA ASP A 11 -18.29 28.40 -21.38
C ASP A 11 -18.44 27.09 -20.56
N GLU A 12 -19.22 27.10 -19.47
CA GLU A 12 -19.50 25.92 -18.64
C GLU A 12 -20.36 24.88 -19.38
N GLU A 13 -21.41 25.31 -20.08
CA GLU A 13 -22.17 24.42 -20.96
C GLU A 13 -21.27 23.88 -22.08
N LEU A 14 -20.38 24.71 -22.64
CA LEU A 14 -19.49 24.28 -23.72
C LEU A 14 -18.61 23.11 -23.29
N LYS A 15 -18.04 23.13 -22.07
CA LYS A 15 -17.30 21.99 -21.52
C LYS A 15 -18.13 20.70 -21.58
N CYS A 16 -19.38 20.76 -21.13
CA CYS A 16 -20.29 19.61 -21.13
C CYS A 16 -20.57 19.11 -22.55
N PHE A 17 -20.91 20.01 -23.48
CA PHE A 17 -21.20 19.65 -24.87
C PHE A 17 -19.99 19.07 -25.60
N LEU A 18 -18.78 19.56 -25.32
CA LEU A 18 -17.56 18.96 -25.82
C LEU A 18 -17.35 17.57 -25.23
N ALA A 19 -17.53 17.39 -23.92
CA ALA A 19 -17.45 16.07 -23.30
C ALA A 19 -18.44 15.07 -23.92
N PHE A 20 -19.72 15.44 -24.11
CA PHE A 20 -20.69 14.56 -24.78
C PHE A 20 -20.31 14.25 -26.23
N SER A 21 -19.89 15.27 -26.99
CA SER A 21 -19.54 15.10 -28.41
C SER A 21 -18.30 14.24 -28.61
N LEU A 22 -17.27 14.44 -27.78
CA LEU A 22 -16.01 13.71 -27.86
C LEU A 22 -16.15 12.28 -27.35
N THR A 23 -17.03 12.05 -26.37
CA THR A 23 -17.28 10.72 -25.81
C THR A 23 -18.32 9.89 -26.57
N GLY A 24 -19.05 10.51 -27.50
CA GLY A 24 -20.22 9.91 -28.14
C GLY A 24 -21.39 9.63 -27.18
N THR A 25 -21.37 10.20 -25.96
CA THR A 25 -22.38 9.93 -24.94
C THR A 25 -23.72 10.58 -25.28
N GLU A 26 -24.78 9.78 -25.32
CA GLU A 26 -26.13 10.27 -25.62
C GLU A 26 -26.75 11.08 -24.47
N PHE A 27 -27.24 12.28 -24.80
CA PHE A 27 -27.96 13.14 -23.90
C PHE A 27 -29.14 13.83 -24.58
N SER A 28 -30.16 14.14 -23.79
CA SER A 28 -31.24 15.05 -24.17
C SER A 28 -31.10 16.36 -23.40
N ILE A 29 -31.71 17.42 -23.90
CA ILE A 29 -31.68 18.73 -23.24
C ILE A 29 -32.97 18.93 -22.46
N GLY A 30 -32.85 19.30 -21.18
CA GLY A 30 -33.96 19.65 -20.30
C GLY A 30 -33.95 21.11 -19.87
N ALA A 31 -35.04 21.54 -19.23
CA ALA A 31 -35.11 22.84 -18.60
C ALA A 31 -34.29 22.84 -17.31
N ALA A 32 -33.50 23.89 -17.08
CA ALA A 32 -32.79 24.11 -15.82
C ALA A 32 -33.75 24.04 -14.61
N ASP A 33 -33.36 23.31 -13.57
CA ASP A 33 -34.06 23.37 -12.29
C ASP A 33 -33.87 24.77 -11.69
N LYS A 34 -34.99 25.47 -11.45
CA LYS A 34 -35.00 26.81 -10.89
C LYS A 34 -34.31 26.87 -9.53
N LYS A 35 -34.42 25.80 -8.72
CA LYS A 35 -33.83 25.70 -7.38
C LYS A 35 -32.30 25.76 -7.40
N TYR A 36 -31.69 25.31 -8.49
CA TYR A 36 -30.23 25.16 -8.61
C TYR A 36 -29.64 25.98 -9.77
N SER A 37 -30.40 26.95 -10.27
CA SER A 37 -30.02 27.76 -11.44
C SER A 37 -28.72 28.57 -11.27
N SER A 38 -28.29 28.82 -10.03
CA SER A 38 -27.01 29.45 -9.70
C SER A 38 -25.79 28.53 -9.77
N CYS A 39 -25.99 27.21 -9.89
CA CYS A 39 -24.94 26.19 -9.79
C CYS A 39 -24.32 25.76 -11.14
N GLY A 40 -24.69 26.41 -12.26
CA GLY A 40 -24.22 26.06 -13.60
C GLY A 40 -25.00 24.92 -14.26
N PRO A 41 -24.47 24.29 -15.34
CA PRO A 41 -25.14 23.17 -16.01
C PRO A 41 -25.29 21.97 -15.08
N GLN A 42 -26.38 21.22 -15.24
CA GLN A 42 -26.68 20.04 -14.43
C GLN A 42 -26.95 18.83 -15.30
N LEU A 43 -26.54 17.65 -14.86
CA LEU A 43 -26.86 16.40 -15.54
C LEU A 43 -27.78 15.55 -14.68
N ALA A 44 -28.98 15.28 -15.18
CA ALA A 44 -29.89 14.32 -14.59
C ALA A 44 -29.70 12.93 -15.21
N VAL A 45 -29.47 11.93 -14.38
CA VAL A 45 -29.26 10.53 -14.79
C VAL A 45 -30.48 9.70 -14.37
N LYS A 46 -31.14 9.05 -15.33
CA LYS A 46 -32.33 8.20 -15.09
C LYS A 46 -31.92 6.72 -15.04
N PRO A 47 -32.56 5.87 -14.21
CA PRO A 47 -33.84 6.09 -13.51
C PRO A 47 -33.78 6.80 -12.14
N ASP A 48 -32.60 7.04 -11.58
CA ASP A 48 -32.42 7.44 -10.17
C ASP A 48 -32.53 8.95 -9.85
N ALA A 49 -32.84 9.78 -10.84
CA ALA A 49 -33.06 11.23 -10.69
C ALA A 49 -31.97 12.01 -9.91
N GLU A 50 -30.74 11.50 -9.86
CA GLU A 50 -29.61 12.21 -9.28
C GLU A 50 -29.18 13.36 -10.19
N LEU A 51 -29.01 14.56 -9.61
CA LEU A 51 -28.56 15.77 -10.29
C LEU A 51 -27.08 15.99 -9.98
N LEU A 52 -26.23 15.90 -11.00
CA LEU A 52 -24.83 16.33 -10.91
C LEU A 52 -24.75 17.83 -11.18
N PHE A 53 -24.06 18.57 -10.31
CA PHE A 53 -23.92 20.02 -10.38
C PHE A 53 -22.53 20.42 -10.87
N SER A 54 -22.44 21.49 -11.67
CA SER A 54 -21.24 22.05 -12.30
C SER A 54 -20.76 21.34 -13.57
N ALA A 55 -20.13 22.09 -14.49
CA ALA A 55 -19.63 21.51 -15.72
C ALA A 55 -18.50 20.52 -15.49
N ASN A 56 -17.60 20.77 -14.55
CA ASN A 56 -16.48 19.87 -14.28
C ASN A 56 -16.98 18.52 -13.75
N ALA A 57 -18.00 18.50 -12.87
CA ALA A 57 -18.60 17.25 -12.40
C ALA A 57 -19.32 16.50 -13.53
N VAL A 58 -20.04 17.22 -14.40
CA VAL A 58 -20.68 16.64 -15.59
C VAL A 58 -19.64 16.06 -16.54
N CYS A 59 -18.57 16.80 -16.84
CA CYS A 59 -17.51 16.34 -17.75
C CYS A 59 -16.77 15.12 -17.17
N ARG A 60 -16.44 15.13 -15.87
CA ARG A 60 -15.87 13.97 -15.17
C ARG A 60 -16.80 12.77 -15.24
N PHE A 61 -18.08 12.95 -14.98
CA PHE A 61 -19.07 11.87 -15.07
C PHE A 61 -19.18 11.29 -16.48
N VAL A 62 -19.25 12.16 -17.50
CA VAL A 62 -19.35 11.76 -18.91
C VAL A 62 -18.09 11.03 -19.38
N ALA A 63 -16.90 11.59 -19.09
CA ALA A 63 -15.62 10.98 -19.43
C ALA A 63 -15.43 9.62 -18.74
N ALA A 64 -15.67 9.57 -17.42
CA ALA A 64 -15.54 8.34 -16.64
C ALA A 64 -16.54 7.25 -17.07
N ASN A 65 -17.78 7.63 -17.40
CA ASN A 65 -18.78 6.65 -17.85
C ASN A 65 -18.51 6.13 -19.27
N ALA A 66 -17.93 6.95 -20.13
CA ALA A 66 -17.57 6.55 -21.50
C ALA A 66 -16.21 5.83 -21.58
N GLY A 67 -15.36 5.94 -20.55
CA GLY A 67 -13.98 5.44 -20.60
C GLY A 67 -13.15 6.15 -21.67
N GLN A 68 -13.43 7.43 -21.91
CA GLN A 68 -12.77 8.26 -22.92
C GLN A 68 -12.27 9.56 -22.27
N LEU A 69 -11.48 10.34 -23.02
CA LEU A 69 -10.84 11.57 -22.54
C LEU A 69 -9.79 11.36 -21.43
N GLN A 70 -9.14 10.18 -21.37
CA GLN A 70 -8.03 9.91 -20.43
C GLN A 70 -8.28 10.46 -19.01
N SER A 71 -9.49 10.25 -18.47
CA SER A 71 -9.94 10.91 -17.23
C SER A 71 -9.27 10.40 -15.96
N ASP A 72 -8.62 9.24 -16.01
CA ASP A 72 -8.06 8.52 -14.87
C ASP A 72 -6.53 8.72 -14.77
N ASP A 73 -6.07 9.93 -15.09
CA ASP A 73 -4.66 10.33 -15.03
C ASP A 73 -4.48 11.44 -13.98
N LEU A 74 -3.52 11.24 -13.06
CA LEU A 74 -3.20 12.19 -12.00
C LEU A 74 -2.84 13.58 -12.55
N ALA A 75 -2.15 13.66 -13.69
CA ALA A 75 -1.83 14.93 -14.31
C ALA A 75 -3.07 15.63 -14.88
N VAL A 76 -4.05 14.87 -15.38
CA VAL A 76 -5.35 15.42 -15.83
C VAL A 76 -6.14 15.99 -14.66
N ASP A 77 -6.13 15.31 -13.51
CA ASP A 77 -6.77 15.79 -12.28
C ASP A 77 -6.14 17.10 -11.79
N GLU A 78 -4.82 17.20 -11.78
CA GLU A 78 -4.11 18.42 -11.40
C GLU A 78 -4.44 19.63 -12.29
N TRP A 79 -4.72 19.43 -13.58
CA TRP A 79 -5.15 20.50 -14.49
C TRP A 79 -6.59 20.93 -14.24
N ILE A 80 -7.48 19.98 -13.95
CA ILE A 80 -8.89 20.27 -13.64
C ILE A 80 -9.00 20.99 -12.28
N GLU A 81 -8.21 20.60 -11.29
CA GLU A 81 -8.17 21.28 -9.99
C GLU A 81 -7.59 22.69 -10.09
N TRP A 82 -6.49 22.85 -10.83
CA TRP A 82 -5.91 24.16 -11.11
C TRP A 82 -6.89 25.07 -11.86
N GLU A 83 -7.63 24.52 -12.84
CA GLU A 83 -8.68 25.27 -13.54
C GLU A 83 -9.77 25.74 -12.58
N ALA A 84 -10.28 24.85 -11.73
CA ALA A 84 -11.38 25.15 -10.81
C ALA A 84 -11.00 26.13 -9.70
N ASN A 85 -9.77 26.02 -9.17
CA ASN A 85 -9.32 26.76 -8.00
C ASN A 85 -8.52 28.02 -8.33
N THR A 86 -7.94 28.10 -9.53
CA THR A 86 -7.05 29.21 -9.89
C THR A 86 -7.54 29.93 -11.15
N LEU A 87 -7.65 29.25 -12.29
CA LEU A 87 -7.96 29.89 -13.56
C LEU A 87 -9.40 30.43 -13.66
N ALA A 88 -10.40 29.63 -13.28
CA ALA A 88 -11.80 30.02 -13.37
C ALA A 88 -12.20 31.12 -12.37
N PRO A 89 -11.71 31.13 -11.11
CA PRO A 89 -11.90 32.25 -10.20
C PRO A 89 -11.26 33.54 -10.72
N TRP A 90 -10.01 33.48 -11.21
CA TRP A 90 -9.33 34.62 -11.81
C TRP A 90 -10.12 35.17 -13.01
N LEU A 91 -10.57 34.30 -13.92
CA LEU A 91 -11.32 34.70 -15.11
C LEU A 91 -12.64 35.40 -14.76
N ARG A 92 -13.32 34.97 -13.70
CA ARG A 92 -14.55 35.63 -13.21
C ARG A 92 -14.28 37.07 -12.78
N VAL A 93 -13.18 37.30 -12.07
CA VAL A 93 -12.75 38.65 -11.67
C VAL A 93 -12.34 39.45 -12.92
N ALA A 94 -11.48 38.88 -13.78
CA ALA A 94 -10.99 39.55 -14.99
C ALA A 94 -12.12 39.98 -15.96
N LYS A 95 -13.22 39.23 -16.04
CA LYS A 95 -14.41 39.60 -16.83
C LYS A 95 -15.21 40.78 -16.22
N ALA A 96 -15.07 41.03 -14.92
CA ALA A 96 -15.80 42.05 -14.17
C ALA A 96 -15.02 43.36 -13.97
N THR A 97 -13.70 43.34 -14.14
CA THR A 97 -12.83 44.51 -13.89
C THR A 97 -12.48 45.26 -15.19
N SER A 98 -12.47 46.60 -15.14
CA SER A 98 -12.03 47.47 -16.25
C SER A 98 -10.50 47.63 -16.34
N ASN A 99 -9.73 46.59 -16.00
CA ASN A 99 -8.26 46.67 -15.91
C ASN A 99 -7.59 46.82 -17.30
N LYS A 100 -6.40 47.41 -17.32
CA LYS A 100 -5.59 47.55 -18.54
C LYS A 100 -5.05 46.16 -18.96
N ASN A 101 -5.09 45.89 -20.27
CA ASN A 101 -4.75 44.58 -20.85
C ASN A 101 -3.41 44.00 -20.37
N GLY A 102 -2.35 44.83 -20.26
CA GLY A 102 -1.03 44.40 -19.79
C GLY A 102 -1.01 43.83 -18.36
N GLU A 103 -1.89 44.31 -17.47
CA GLU A 103 -1.97 43.78 -16.09
C GLU A 103 -2.58 42.37 -16.07
N LEU A 104 -3.66 42.15 -16.85
CA LEU A 104 -4.29 40.84 -16.99
C LEU A 104 -3.39 39.85 -17.72
N ALA A 105 -2.63 40.33 -18.72
CA ALA A 105 -1.61 39.53 -19.41
C ALA A 105 -0.52 39.07 -18.44
N GLY A 106 0.01 39.96 -17.61
CA GLY A 106 1.02 39.63 -16.60
C GLY A 106 0.52 38.61 -15.57
N GLN A 107 -0.71 38.77 -15.08
CA GLN A 107 -1.32 37.82 -14.14
C GLN A 107 -1.50 36.43 -14.75
N LEU A 108 -2.03 36.36 -15.98
CA LEU A 108 -2.23 35.09 -16.68
C LEU A 108 -0.90 34.40 -17.01
N ALA A 109 0.12 35.17 -17.41
CA ALA A 109 1.46 34.65 -17.67
C ALA A 109 2.06 34.00 -16.42
N ALA A 110 2.02 34.70 -15.28
CA ALA A 110 2.54 34.20 -14.00
C ALA A 110 1.82 32.90 -13.55
N MET A 111 0.50 32.83 -13.73
CA MET A 111 -0.27 31.62 -13.40
C MET A 111 0.10 30.42 -14.25
N LEU A 112 0.38 30.62 -15.54
CA LEU A 112 0.79 29.57 -16.46
C LEU A 112 2.25 29.15 -16.22
N GLU A 113 3.14 30.10 -15.96
CA GLU A 113 4.54 29.83 -15.60
C GLU A 113 4.65 29.00 -14.32
N ALA A 114 3.92 29.39 -13.27
CA ALA A 114 3.88 28.64 -12.02
C ALA A 114 3.33 27.21 -12.21
N LYS A 115 2.35 27.04 -13.12
CA LYS A 115 1.78 25.72 -13.43
C LYS A 115 2.79 24.84 -14.20
N GLU A 116 3.61 25.42 -15.05
CA GLU A 116 4.66 24.70 -15.80
C GLU A 116 5.95 24.45 -14.97
N GLU A 117 6.31 25.33 -14.04
CA GLU A 117 7.52 25.19 -13.21
C GLU A 117 7.42 24.01 -12.21
N ALA A 118 6.21 23.66 -11.79
CA ALA A 118 5.93 22.52 -10.91
C ALA A 118 6.16 21.14 -11.56
N ARG A 119 6.62 21.07 -12.83
CA ARG A 119 6.73 19.83 -13.62
C ARG A 119 8.19 19.39 -13.86
N PRO A 120 8.50 18.06 -13.87
CA PRO A 120 9.83 17.57 -14.25
C PRO A 120 10.14 17.88 -15.74
N LYS A 121 11.16 18.70 -15.98
CA LYS A 121 11.57 19.21 -17.31
C LYS A 121 12.39 18.17 -18.09
N ASN A 122 11.76 17.13 -18.64
CA ASN A 122 12.46 16.10 -19.42
C ASN A 122 12.35 16.22 -20.95
N SER A 123 11.58 17.16 -21.48
CA SER A 123 11.51 17.46 -22.91
C SER A 123 10.84 18.81 -23.07
N GLY A 124 11.43 19.78 -23.78
CA GLY A 124 10.93 21.16 -23.89
C GLY A 124 9.57 21.36 -24.58
N ASP A 125 8.73 20.33 -24.66
CA ASP A 125 7.39 20.35 -25.24
C ASP A 125 6.31 20.06 -24.18
N LEU A 126 5.12 20.66 -24.33
CA LEU A 126 3.96 20.47 -23.46
C LEU A 126 3.43 19.03 -23.55
N GLN A 127 3.95 18.13 -22.72
CA GLN A 127 3.66 16.69 -22.74
C GLN A 127 2.18 16.29 -22.50
N PHE A 128 1.29 17.18 -22.07
CA PHE A 128 -0.14 16.85 -21.84
C PHE A 128 -1.14 17.58 -22.75
N LEU A 129 -0.69 18.54 -23.55
CA LEU A 129 -1.56 19.35 -24.43
C LEU A 129 -1.35 19.02 -25.92
N PHE A 130 -0.48 18.05 -26.22
CA PHE A 130 -0.11 17.57 -27.55
C PHE A 130 0.08 16.04 -27.57
N GLY A 131 -0.85 15.31 -26.96
CA GLY A 131 -0.99 13.87 -27.24
C GLY A 131 -1.70 13.64 -28.58
N SER A 132 -1.68 12.39 -29.06
CA SER A 132 -2.51 11.95 -30.19
C SER A 132 -4.01 11.86 -29.85
N GLU A 133 -4.34 11.79 -28.57
CA GLU A 133 -5.71 11.67 -28.04
C GLU A 133 -6.03 12.85 -27.11
N LEU A 134 -7.29 13.30 -27.11
CA LEU A 134 -7.76 14.38 -26.23
C LEU A 134 -7.98 13.85 -24.81
N SER A 135 -7.56 14.62 -23.82
CA SER A 135 -7.80 14.40 -22.40
C SER A 135 -8.98 15.25 -21.88
N LEU A 136 -9.44 14.93 -20.68
CA LEU A 136 -10.48 15.69 -19.98
C LEU A 136 -9.96 17.07 -19.58
N ALA A 137 -8.65 17.20 -19.33
CA ALA A 137 -7.99 18.48 -19.09
C ALA A 137 -8.06 19.38 -20.33
N ASP A 138 -7.93 18.83 -21.54
CA ASP A 138 -8.07 19.62 -22.78
C ASP A 138 -9.47 20.23 -22.90
N VAL A 139 -10.50 19.46 -22.51
CA VAL A 139 -11.88 19.94 -22.51
C VAL A 139 -12.11 20.99 -21.43
N VAL A 140 -11.67 20.74 -20.20
CA VAL A 140 -11.96 21.62 -19.05
C VAL A 140 -11.08 22.86 -19.07
N ALA A 141 -9.75 22.69 -19.02
CA ALA A 141 -8.80 23.80 -19.00
C ALA A 141 -8.74 24.52 -20.34
N GLY A 142 -8.81 23.81 -21.47
CA GLY A 142 -8.77 24.43 -22.80
C GLY A 142 -9.95 25.37 -23.08
N VAL A 143 -11.17 25.04 -22.62
CA VAL A 143 -12.34 25.93 -22.73
C VAL A 143 -12.15 27.19 -21.88
N THR A 144 -11.65 27.05 -20.65
CA THR A 144 -11.45 28.18 -19.74
C THR A 144 -10.30 29.07 -20.22
N LEU A 145 -9.20 28.50 -20.72
CA LEU A 145 -8.10 29.23 -21.34
C LEU A 145 -8.56 30.00 -22.58
N ARG A 146 -9.42 29.39 -23.43
CA ARG A 146 -10.03 30.11 -24.55
C ARG A 146 -10.83 31.32 -24.10
N ALA A 147 -11.54 31.21 -22.98
CA ALA A 147 -12.28 32.34 -22.44
C ALA A 147 -11.34 33.40 -21.84
N ALA A 148 -10.25 33.01 -21.19
CA ALA A 148 -9.18 33.90 -20.72
C ALA A 148 -8.55 34.70 -21.85
N PHE A 149 -8.19 34.05 -22.97
CA PHE A 149 -7.59 34.71 -24.13
C PHE A 149 -8.53 35.61 -24.94
N LYS A 150 -9.85 35.61 -24.64
CA LYS A 150 -10.77 36.65 -25.14
C LYS A 150 -10.72 37.92 -24.31
N VAL A 151 -10.36 37.80 -23.04
CA VAL A 151 -10.24 38.92 -22.09
C VAL A 151 -8.85 39.55 -22.20
N VAL A 152 -7.81 38.72 -22.26
CA VAL A 152 -6.42 39.13 -22.50
C VAL A 152 -6.20 39.22 -24.01
N LYS A 153 -6.16 40.44 -24.55
CA LYS A 153 -5.86 40.70 -25.96
C LYS A 153 -4.37 40.50 -26.25
N GLU A 154 -4.08 40.04 -27.45
CA GLU A 154 -2.72 39.85 -27.95
C GLU A 154 -2.00 41.20 -28.12
N GLU A 155 -0.74 41.27 -27.67
CA GLU A 155 0.13 42.45 -27.77
C GLU A 155 1.44 42.09 -28.49
N LYS A 156 2.12 43.08 -29.09
CA LYS A 156 3.35 42.84 -29.88
C LYS A 156 4.51 42.24 -29.09
N ASP A 157 4.58 42.50 -27.78
CA ASP A 157 5.64 42.04 -26.88
C ASP A 157 5.11 41.07 -25.81
N GLU A 158 4.14 40.22 -26.16
CA GLU A 158 3.50 39.27 -25.24
C GLU A 158 4.47 38.15 -24.78
N ALA A 159 4.38 37.76 -23.50
CA ALA A 159 5.20 36.70 -22.91
C ALA A 159 5.12 35.37 -23.68
N ALA A 160 6.26 34.67 -23.83
CA ALA A 160 6.37 33.44 -24.62
C ALA A 160 5.40 32.34 -24.17
N ILE A 161 5.12 32.25 -22.87
CA ILE A 161 4.17 31.29 -22.29
C ILE A 161 2.75 31.54 -22.83
N LEU A 162 2.33 32.81 -22.95
CA LEU A 162 1.00 33.16 -23.47
C LEU A 162 0.89 32.82 -24.95
N GLN A 163 1.93 33.09 -25.75
CA GLN A 163 1.98 32.70 -27.16
C GLN A 163 1.82 31.19 -27.33
N THR A 164 2.48 30.41 -26.48
CA THR A 164 2.43 28.95 -26.49
C THR A 164 1.01 28.45 -26.22
N PHE A 165 0.37 28.96 -25.16
CA PHE A 165 -0.99 28.55 -24.79
C PHE A 165 -2.07 29.09 -25.75
N ARG A 166 -1.86 30.25 -26.40
CA ARG A 166 -2.73 30.73 -27.49
C ARG A 166 -2.70 29.77 -28.68
N LYS A 167 -1.51 29.33 -29.09
CA LYS A 167 -1.34 28.36 -30.17
C LYS A 167 -2.04 27.04 -29.85
N TYR A 168 -1.86 26.53 -28.64
CA TYR A 168 -2.54 25.34 -28.14
C TYR A 168 -4.07 25.48 -28.23
N VAL A 169 -4.65 26.55 -27.68
CA VAL A 169 -6.10 26.79 -27.73
C VAL A 169 -6.60 26.89 -29.17
N ALA A 170 -5.85 27.56 -30.06
CA ALA A 170 -6.21 27.65 -31.46
C ALA A 170 -6.26 26.27 -32.14
N GLN A 171 -5.30 25.40 -31.85
CA GLN A 171 -5.23 24.04 -32.39
C GLN A 171 -6.33 23.14 -31.84
N LEU A 172 -6.59 23.18 -30.53
CA LEU A 172 -7.67 22.43 -29.89
C LEU A 172 -9.03 22.74 -30.55
N PHE A 173 -9.33 24.02 -30.75
CA PHE A 173 -10.61 24.46 -31.32
C PHE A 173 -10.68 24.40 -32.86
N ALA A 174 -9.58 24.08 -33.53
CA ALA A 174 -9.55 23.81 -34.97
C ALA A 174 -9.93 22.35 -35.31
N ARG A 175 -9.98 21.45 -34.32
CA ARG A 175 -10.32 20.04 -34.55
C ARG A 175 -11.80 19.86 -34.93
N ASP A 176 -12.07 18.96 -35.87
CA ASP A 176 -13.42 18.67 -36.37
C ASP A 176 -14.37 18.15 -35.28
N ASP A 177 -13.86 17.34 -34.36
CA ASP A 177 -14.62 16.75 -33.24
C ASP A 177 -15.02 17.79 -32.19
N VAL A 178 -14.14 18.75 -31.89
CA VAL A 178 -14.42 19.92 -31.05
C VAL A 178 -15.39 20.88 -31.75
N ALA A 179 -15.23 21.10 -33.06
CA ALA A 179 -16.13 21.94 -33.86
C ALA A 179 -17.58 21.41 -33.85
N LYS A 180 -17.76 20.08 -33.92
CA LYS A 180 -19.08 19.42 -33.78
C LYS A 180 -19.72 19.70 -32.43
N GLY A 181 -18.97 19.59 -31.32
CA GLY A 181 -19.50 19.89 -29.99
C GLY A 181 -19.89 21.38 -29.83
N VAL A 182 -19.10 22.31 -30.38
CA VAL A 182 -19.45 23.75 -30.43
C VAL A 182 -20.75 23.99 -31.22
N ALA A 183 -20.95 23.30 -32.34
CA ALA A 183 -22.17 23.39 -33.14
C ALA A 183 -23.40 22.83 -32.39
N SER A 184 -23.24 21.69 -31.71
CA SER A 184 -24.27 21.07 -30.87
C SER A 184 -24.76 22.01 -29.77
N MET A 185 -23.85 22.72 -29.08
CA MET A 185 -24.22 23.71 -28.06
C MET A 185 -25.01 24.90 -28.66
N LYS A 186 -24.61 25.40 -29.84
CA LYS A 186 -25.32 26.50 -30.50
C LYS A 186 -26.74 26.10 -30.90
N ASN A 187 -26.93 24.87 -31.37
CA ASN A 187 -28.25 24.33 -31.73
C ASN A 187 -29.12 24.11 -30.49
N ALA A 188 -28.54 23.59 -29.41
CA ALA A 188 -29.17 23.46 -28.10
C ALA A 188 -29.70 24.78 -27.54
N GLY A 189 -28.90 25.85 -27.62
CA GLY A 189 -29.29 27.19 -27.18
C GLY A 189 -30.46 27.78 -28.00
N LYS A 190 -30.56 27.45 -29.30
CA LYS A 190 -31.71 27.83 -30.13
C LYS A 190 -32.98 27.07 -29.75
N ALA A 191 -32.87 25.77 -29.47
CA ALA A 191 -34.00 24.93 -29.04
C ALA A 191 -34.54 25.34 -27.67
N ALA A 192 -33.65 25.61 -26.70
CA ALA A 192 -34.01 26.06 -25.35
C ALA A 192 -34.70 27.44 -25.34
N LYS A 193 -34.38 28.34 -26.28
CA LYS A 193 -35.10 29.62 -26.45
C LYS A 193 -36.53 29.45 -26.98
N ASN A 194 -36.78 28.39 -27.74
CA ASN A 194 -38.05 28.16 -28.44
C ASN A 194 -38.98 27.13 -27.76
N GLY A 195 -38.62 26.64 -26.57
CA GLY A 195 -39.45 25.70 -25.79
C GLY A 195 -39.63 24.31 -26.43
N LYS A 196 -38.78 23.92 -27.38
CA LYS A 196 -38.82 22.60 -28.04
C LYS A 196 -37.70 21.70 -27.52
N SER A 197 -38.00 20.43 -27.25
CA SER A 197 -36.98 19.40 -27.08
C SER A 197 -36.24 19.18 -28.40
N ALA A 198 -34.91 19.09 -28.37
CA ALA A 198 -34.12 18.77 -29.55
C ALA A 198 -34.39 17.33 -30.00
N PRO A 199 -34.44 17.02 -31.31
CA PRO A 199 -34.52 15.64 -31.78
C PRO A 199 -33.20 14.93 -31.49
N GLY A 200 -33.28 13.76 -30.84
CA GLY A 200 -32.14 12.91 -30.51
C GLY A 200 -31.51 12.26 -31.74
N ALA A 201 -30.21 12.03 -31.67
CA ALA A 201 -29.56 11.01 -32.49
C ALA A 201 -29.93 9.63 -31.93
N ALA A 202 -30.37 8.77 -32.85
CA ALA A 202 -30.57 7.31 -32.76
C ALA A 202 -31.28 6.71 -31.53
N SER A 203 -32.54 6.32 -31.75
CA SER A 203 -33.30 5.42 -30.88
C SER A 203 -32.74 3.98 -30.87
N GLY A 204 -32.21 3.52 -29.74
CA GLY A 204 -32.00 2.09 -29.48
C GLY A 204 -33.32 1.37 -29.21
N ALA A 205 -33.57 0.28 -29.96
CA ALA A 205 -34.64 -0.67 -29.73
C ALA A 205 -34.50 -1.37 -28.36
N PRO A 206 -35.56 -2.00 -27.81
CA PRO A 206 -35.50 -2.71 -26.54
C PRO A 206 -34.50 -3.87 -26.63
N ALA A 207 -33.78 -4.10 -25.54
CA ALA A 207 -32.88 -5.23 -25.36
C ALA A 207 -33.59 -6.54 -25.74
N THR A 208 -33.02 -7.26 -26.70
CA THR A 208 -33.34 -8.66 -26.92
C THR A 208 -32.90 -9.43 -25.68
N ALA A 209 -33.85 -10.08 -25.01
CA ALA A 209 -33.62 -10.94 -23.87
C ALA A 209 -32.50 -11.95 -24.18
N VAL A 210 -31.50 -12.01 -23.31
CA VAL A 210 -30.50 -13.08 -23.30
C VAL A 210 -31.26 -14.38 -23.02
N LYS A 211 -31.32 -15.29 -24.00
CA LYS A 211 -32.01 -16.58 -23.88
C LYS A 211 -31.27 -17.49 -22.88
N ASP A 212 -32.03 -18.04 -21.93
CA ASP A 212 -31.76 -19.25 -21.13
C ASP A 212 -30.39 -19.37 -20.42
N VAL A 213 -29.90 -18.32 -19.78
CA VAL A 213 -28.77 -18.46 -18.82
C VAL A 213 -29.33 -19.07 -17.53
N LYS A 214 -29.00 -20.34 -17.25
CA LYS A 214 -29.34 -20.97 -15.99
C LYS A 214 -28.52 -20.34 -14.87
N ARG A 215 -29.18 -19.91 -13.78
CA ARG A 215 -28.51 -19.49 -12.55
C ARG A 215 -27.64 -20.63 -12.02
N SER A 216 -26.51 -20.26 -11.43
CA SER A 216 -25.67 -21.19 -10.70
C SER A 216 -26.44 -21.80 -9.52
N THR A 217 -26.30 -23.10 -9.31
CA THR A 217 -26.86 -23.82 -8.14
C THR A 217 -25.90 -23.85 -6.96
N PHE A 218 -24.75 -23.19 -7.08
CA PHE A 218 -23.77 -23.06 -6.00
C PHE A 218 -24.42 -22.41 -4.77
N LYS A 219 -24.10 -22.95 -3.60
CA LYS A 219 -24.55 -22.43 -2.31
C LYS A 219 -23.34 -22.27 -1.39
N LEU A 220 -23.29 -21.14 -0.71
CA LEU A 220 -22.36 -20.93 0.38
C LEU A 220 -22.79 -21.77 1.59
N ASP A 221 -21.84 -22.06 2.48
CA ASP A 221 -22.16 -22.57 3.81
C ASP A 221 -23.12 -21.59 4.53
N GLU A 222 -24.11 -22.13 5.24
CA GLU A 222 -25.17 -21.32 5.84
C GLU A 222 -24.63 -20.28 6.84
N LYS A 223 -23.63 -20.64 7.66
CA LYS A 223 -23.02 -19.71 8.61
C LYS A 223 -22.19 -18.66 7.88
N LEU A 224 -21.52 -19.04 6.81
CA LEU A 224 -20.76 -18.12 5.96
C LEU A 224 -21.69 -17.07 5.34
N GLU A 225 -22.79 -17.52 4.75
CA GLU A 225 -23.80 -16.66 4.09
C GLU A 225 -24.49 -15.71 5.08
N GLN A 226 -24.70 -16.16 6.32
CA GLN A 226 -25.26 -15.33 7.41
C GLN A 226 -24.24 -14.35 8.02
N GLY A 227 -22.98 -14.34 7.56
CA GLY A 227 -21.94 -13.48 8.12
C GLY A 227 -21.43 -13.90 9.50
N LEU A 228 -21.69 -15.14 9.91
CA LEU A 228 -21.35 -15.68 11.24
C LEU A 228 -19.93 -16.27 11.33
N THR A 229 -19.16 -16.19 10.25
CA THR A 229 -17.78 -16.72 10.20
C THR A 229 -16.76 -15.57 10.12
N TYR A 230 -15.48 -15.91 9.97
CA TYR A 230 -14.36 -14.96 9.88
C TYR A 230 -13.66 -14.97 8.51
N HIS A 231 -14.21 -15.69 7.53
CA HIS A 231 -13.68 -15.68 6.17
C HIS A 231 -13.60 -14.24 5.65
N ASN A 232 -12.53 -13.94 4.92
CA ASN A 232 -12.39 -12.65 4.24
C ASN A 232 -13.54 -12.51 3.23
N ILE A 233 -14.02 -11.28 3.05
CA ILE A 233 -15.22 -11.04 2.25
C ILE A 233 -14.88 -11.09 0.76
N LEU A 234 -13.64 -10.71 0.41
CA LEU A 234 -13.13 -10.79 -0.94
C LEU A 234 -13.29 -12.20 -1.55
N GLU A 235 -12.77 -13.24 -0.90
CA GLU A 235 -12.87 -14.63 -1.40
C GLU A 235 -14.32 -15.14 -1.42
N VAL A 236 -15.18 -14.66 -0.50
CA VAL A 236 -16.61 -14.98 -0.55
C VAL A 236 -17.24 -14.42 -1.82
N VAL A 237 -16.96 -13.16 -2.13
CA VAL A 237 -17.46 -12.50 -3.35
C VAL A 237 -16.84 -13.14 -4.60
N GLU A 238 -15.54 -13.46 -4.60
CA GLU A 238 -14.87 -14.19 -5.67
C GLU A 238 -15.52 -15.55 -5.94
N SER A 239 -15.86 -16.31 -4.90
CA SER A 239 -16.50 -17.63 -5.04
C SER A 239 -17.89 -17.54 -5.69
N LEU A 240 -18.65 -16.48 -5.39
CA LEU A 240 -19.96 -16.21 -6.01
C LEU A 240 -19.79 -15.87 -7.49
N PHE A 241 -18.81 -15.02 -7.82
CA PHE A 241 -18.51 -14.69 -9.22
C PHE A 241 -17.94 -15.89 -10.00
N ASP A 242 -17.07 -16.70 -9.41
CA ASP A 242 -16.54 -17.92 -10.01
C ASP A 242 -17.67 -18.91 -10.33
N ALA A 243 -18.57 -19.13 -9.38
CA ALA A 243 -19.75 -19.97 -9.59
C ALA A 243 -20.68 -19.43 -10.69
N ALA A 244 -20.85 -18.11 -10.75
CA ALA A 244 -21.65 -17.45 -11.80
C ALA A 244 -21.00 -17.56 -13.18
N ILE A 245 -19.69 -17.35 -13.26
CA ILE A 245 -18.90 -17.45 -14.49
C ILE A 245 -18.92 -18.88 -15.03
N LYS A 246 -18.70 -19.89 -14.17
CA LYS A 246 -18.76 -21.31 -14.56
C LYS A 246 -20.14 -21.74 -15.05
N ALA A 247 -21.21 -21.17 -14.48
CA ALA A 247 -22.58 -21.42 -14.92
C ALA A 247 -22.89 -20.70 -16.25
N ALA A 248 -22.39 -19.48 -16.44
CA ALA A 248 -22.56 -18.70 -17.66
C ALA A 248 -21.77 -19.27 -18.85
N TYR A 249 -20.56 -19.80 -18.61
CA TYR A 249 -19.62 -20.26 -19.64
C TYR A 249 -19.05 -21.64 -19.31
N PRO A 250 -19.88 -22.71 -19.35
CA PRO A 250 -19.42 -24.06 -19.03
C PRO A 250 -18.36 -24.53 -20.03
N GLY A 251 -17.25 -25.08 -19.52
CA GLY A 251 -16.16 -25.62 -20.34
C GLY A 251 -15.21 -24.59 -20.95
N LEU A 252 -15.37 -23.30 -20.65
CA LEU A 252 -14.36 -22.28 -20.94
C LEU A 252 -13.24 -22.38 -19.90
N ASP A 253 -11.98 -22.47 -20.35
CA ASP A 253 -10.84 -22.25 -19.48
C ASP A 253 -10.72 -20.75 -19.22
N VAL A 254 -11.28 -20.32 -18.10
CA VAL A 254 -11.42 -18.91 -17.76
C VAL A 254 -10.21 -18.46 -16.94
N PRO A 255 -9.66 -17.26 -17.18
CA PRO A 255 -8.69 -16.67 -16.28
C PRO A 255 -9.23 -16.62 -14.85
N PRO A 256 -8.36 -16.63 -13.82
CA PRO A 256 -8.78 -16.50 -12.43
C PRO A 256 -9.71 -15.29 -12.25
N VAL A 257 -10.78 -15.50 -11.48
CA VAL A 257 -11.74 -14.43 -11.19
C VAL A 257 -11.01 -13.29 -10.50
N GLU A 258 -11.13 -12.10 -11.07
CA GLU A 258 -10.50 -10.91 -10.53
C GLU A 258 -11.58 -10.06 -9.84
N VAL A 259 -11.61 -10.13 -8.52
CA VAL A 259 -12.37 -9.20 -7.68
C VAL A 259 -11.39 -8.29 -6.97
N THR A 260 -11.75 -7.01 -6.89
CA THR A 260 -11.00 -6.02 -6.13
C THR A 260 -11.92 -5.35 -5.11
N ARG A 261 -11.32 -4.86 -4.03
CA ARG A 261 -12.00 -3.93 -3.13
C ARG A 261 -12.14 -2.60 -3.85
N THR A 262 -13.34 -2.04 -3.84
CA THR A 262 -13.55 -0.73 -4.45
C THR A 262 -12.91 0.35 -3.57
N ASN A 263 -12.17 1.27 -4.18
CA ASN A 263 -11.65 2.43 -3.45
C ASN A 263 -12.82 3.30 -2.97
N VAL A 264 -12.85 3.58 -1.67
CA VAL A 264 -13.99 4.19 -1.01
C VAL A 264 -14.22 5.67 -1.37
N LYS A 265 -13.25 6.32 -2.04
CA LYS A 265 -13.53 7.62 -2.69
C LYS A 265 -14.64 7.53 -3.75
N ASN A 266 -15.05 6.32 -4.13
CA ASN A 266 -16.12 6.05 -5.09
C ASN A 266 -17.15 5.03 -4.57
N ALA A 267 -17.85 5.34 -3.46
CA ALA A 267 -18.95 4.49 -2.94
C ALA A 267 -20.02 4.12 -4.00
N LYS A 268 -20.13 4.91 -5.08
CA LYS A 268 -20.96 4.62 -6.27
C LYS A 268 -20.59 3.33 -7.01
N PHE A 269 -19.37 2.83 -6.85
CA PHE A 269 -18.86 1.61 -7.51
C PHE A 269 -18.97 0.36 -6.62
N GLY A 270 -19.79 0.40 -5.56
CA GLY A 270 -20.00 -0.74 -4.67
C GLY A 270 -18.88 -0.96 -3.66
N ASP A 271 -19.00 -2.04 -2.89
CA ASP A 271 -18.02 -2.45 -1.89
C ASP A 271 -16.89 -3.28 -2.54
N TYR A 272 -17.24 -4.04 -3.58
CA TYR A 272 -16.33 -4.84 -4.39
C TYR A 272 -16.62 -4.63 -5.88
N GLN A 273 -15.65 -4.91 -6.72
CA GLN A 273 -15.78 -4.88 -8.17
C GLN A 273 -15.18 -6.13 -8.79
N CYS A 274 -15.92 -6.78 -9.68
CA CYS A 274 -15.42 -7.88 -10.50
C CYS A 274 -15.01 -7.36 -11.89
N ASN A 275 -13.77 -7.63 -12.27
CA ASN A 275 -13.12 -7.15 -13.50
C ASN A 275 -13.07 -8.22 -14.60
N SER A 276 -13.55 -9.43 -14.31
CA SER A 276 -13.37 -10.63 -15.13
C SER A 276 -14.04 -10.56 -16.52
N ALA A 277 -15.03 -9.69 -16.72
CA ALA A 277 -15.79 -9.67 -17.97
C ALA A 277 -14.94 -9.35 -19.22
N MET A 278 -13.89 -8.52 -19.07
CA MET A 278 -13.01 -8.12 -20.16
C MET A 278 -12.09 -9.25 -20.63
N SER A 279 -11.53 -10.00 -19.68
CA SER A 279 -10.67 -11.15 -19.98
C SER A 279 -11.48 -12.29 -20.58
N ILE A 280 -12.68 -12.56 -20.06
CA ILE A 280 -13.63 -13.53 -20.60
C ILE A 280 -14.06 -13.16 -22.01
N PHE A 281 -14.43 -11.91 -22.25
CA PHE A 281 -14.78 -11.44 -23.60
C PHE A 281 -13.65 -11.69 -24.60
N THR A 282 -12.41 -11.44 -24.18
CA THR A 282 -11.23 -11.69 -25.02
C THR A 282 -11.05 -13.19 -25.29
N ALA A 283 -11.24 -14.05 -24.28
CA ALA A 283 -11.16 -15.50 -24.42
C ALA A 283 -12.26 -16.08 -25.32
N LEU A 284 -13.44 -15.46 -25.34
CA LEU A 284 -14.58 -15.89 -26.17
C LEU A 284 -14.46 -15.45 -27.64
N LYS A 285 -13.55 -14.51 -27.99
CA LYS A 285 -13.39 -14.05 -29.38
C LYS A 285 -13.04 -15.22 -30.30
N GLY A 286 -13.81 -15.35 -31.38
CA GLY A 286 -13.62 -16.41 -32.37
C GLY A 286 -14.22 -17.77 -31.98
N THR A 287 -14.84 -17.89 -30.80
CA THR A 287 -15.61 -19.09 -30.42
C THR A 287 -17.06 -19.01 -30.92
N PRO A 288 -17.79 -20.14 -31.04
CA PRO A 288 -19.22 -20.14 -31.35
C PRO A 288 -20.08 -19.36 -30.33
N ASN A 289 -19.56 -19.16 -29.11
CA ASN A 289 -20.19 -18.46 -28.01
C ASN A 289 -19.68 -17.02 -27.85
N ALA A 290 -19.12 -16.43 -28.91
CA ALA A 290 -18.59 -15.07 -28.86
C ALA A 290 -19.66 -14.06 -28.41
N ALA A 291 -19.41 -13.40 -27.28
CA ALA A 291 -20.23 -12.28 -26.82
C ALA A 291 -20.01 -11.05 -27.72
N ARG A 292 -21.00 -10.14 -27.78
CA ARG A 292 -20.91 -8.93 -28.62
C ARG A 292 -20.08 -7.82 -27.98
N SER A 293 -20.01 -7.80 -26.65
CA SER A 293 -19.24 -6.82 -25.90
C SER A 293 -18.84 -7.39 -24.52
N PRO A 294 -17.83 -6.84 -23.83
CA PRO A 294 -17.56 -7.22 -22.45
C PRO A 294 -18.71 -6.85 -21.50
N ARG A 295 -19.54 -5.86 -21.85
CA ARG A 295 -20.77 -5.53 -21.12
C ARG A 295 -21.82 -6.64 -21.21
N ASP A 296 -21.94 -7.28 -22.37
CA ASP A 296 -22.80 -8.46 -22.54
C ASP A 296 -22.31 -9.63 -21.70
N VAL A 297 -20.98 -9.81 -21.62
CA VAL A 297 -20.38 -10.81 -20.74
C VAL A 297 -20.75 -10.52 -19.28
N ALA A 298 -20.58 -9.27 -18.84
CA ALA A 298 -20.91 -8.84 -17.49
C ALA A 298 -22.39 -9.09 -17.13
N ASN A 299 -23.32 -8.72 -18.02
CA ASN A 299 -24.75 -8.95 -17.83
C ASN A 299 -25.08 -10.45 -17.76
N THR A 300 -24.40 -11.28 -18.55
CA THR A 300 -24.57 -12.74 -18.53
C THR A 300 -24.10 -13.33 -17.20
N ILE A 301 -22.97 -12.84 -16.66
CA ILE A 301 -22.47 -13.24 -15.34
C ILE A 301 -23.47 -12.85 -14.24
N ILE A 302 -24.01 -11.63 -14.26
CA ILE A 302 -25.04 -11.18 -13.31
C ILE A 302 -26.29 -12.06 -13.40
N ALA A 303 -26.74 -12.40 -14.61
CA ALA A 303 -27.90 -13.27 -14.81
C ALA A 303 -27.68 -14.70 -14.29
N ALA A 304 -26.43 -15.19 -14.33
CA ALA A 304 -26.02 -16.49 -13.82
C ALA A 304 -25.73 -16.51 -12.31
N MET A 305 -25.73 -15.36 -11.64
CA MET A 305 -25.37 -15.24 -10.22
C MET A 305 -26.25 -16.15 -9.35
N PRO A 306 -25.68 -16.96 -8.45
CA PRO A 306 -26.46 -17.73 -7.49
C PRO A 306 -27.26 -16.81 -6.56
N GLU A 307 -28.37 -17.33 -6.03
CA GLU A 307 -29.06 -16.64 -4.93
C GLU A 307 -28.16 -16.59 -3.70
N THR A 308 -28.08 -15.42 -3.08
CA THR A 308 -27.17 -15.18 -1.96
C THR A 308 -27.73 -14.11 -1.03
N ARG A 309 -27.50 -14.26 0.27
CA ARG A 309 -27.75 -13.22 1.29
C ARG A 309 -26.56 -12.28 1.49
N VAL A 310 -25.47 -12.48 0.77
CA VAL A 310 -24.25 -11.65 0.89
C VAL A 310 -24.34 -10.38 0.05
N LEU A 311 -24.93 -10.46 -1.14
CA LEU A 311 -24.97 -9.36 -2.12
C LEU A 311 -26.39 -8.80 -2.28
N ASP A 312 -26.56 -7.49 -2.08
CA ASP A 312 -27.82 -6.76 -2.26
C ASP A 312 -28.13 -6.54 -3.74
N ARG A 313 -27.15 -5.99 -4.46
CA ARG A 313 -27.28 -5.70 -5.89
C ARG A 313 -25.96 -5.76 -6.62
N LEU A 314 -26.06 -5.98 -7.93
CA LEU A 314 -24.95 -5.94 -8.87
C LEU A 314 -25.25 -4.91 -9.95
N THR A 315 -24.28 -4.07 -10.31
CA THR A 315 -24.44 -3.10 -11.40
C THR A 315 -23.26 -3.17 -12.37
N VAL A 316 -23.56 -3.03 -13.67
CA VAL A 316 -22.50 -2.98 -14.69
C VAL A 316 -22.06 -1.53 -14.94
N ALA A 317 -20.77 -1.27 -14.79
CA ALA A 317 -20.14 0.03 -15.04
C ALA A 317 -19.10 -0.05 -16.17
N GLY A 318 -18.92 1.07 -16.88
CA GLY A 318 -17.92 1.23 -17.93
C GLY A 318 -17.97 0.12 -19.00
N ALA A 319 -16.80 -0.46 -19.29
CA ALA A 319 -16.59 -1.45 -20.33
C ALA A 319 -17.14 -2.86 -20.01
N GLY A 320 -17.51 -3.13 -18.75
CA GLY A 320 -17.90 -4.46 -18.28
C GLY A 320 -17.58 -4.75 -16.82
N PHE A 321 -17.22 -3.75 -16.02
CA PHE A 321 -16.99 -3.91 -14.58
C PHE A 321 -18.30 -4.25 -13.88
N ILE A 322 -18.30 -5.24 -12.98
CA ILE A 322 -19.47 -5.58 -12.18
C ILE A 322 -19.25 -5.10 -10.75
N ASN A 323 -19.92 -4.03 -10.36
CA ASN A 323 -19.91 -3.52 -9.00
C ASN A 323 -20.86 -4.36 -8.13
N ALA A 324 -20.40 -4.73 -6.95
CA ALA A 324 -21.12 -5.56 -5.99
C ALA A 324 -21.30 -4.82 -4.66
N PHE A 325 -22.53 -4.83 -4.15
CA PHE A 325 -22.91 -4.18 -2.90
C PHE A 325 -23.32 -5.24 -1.89
N LEU A 326 -22.77 -5.19 -0.67
CA LEU A 326 -23.09 -6.12 0.40
C LEU A 326 -24.49 -5.83 0.96
N THR A 327 -25.17 -6.87 1.45
CA THR A 327 -26.42 -6.70 2.21
C THR A 327 -26.14 -6.10 3.59
N LYS A 328 -27.11 -5.34 4.11
CA LYS A 328 -27.01 -4.74 5.44
C LYS A 328 -26.96 -5.79 6.54
N GLU A 329 -27.70 -6.88 6.35
CA GLU A 329 -27.80 -8.01 7.27
C GLU A 329 -26.45 -8.72 7.42
N PHE A 330 -25.78 -9.00 6.30
CA PHE A 330 -24.45 -9.61 6.32
C PHE A 330 -23.42 -8.72 7.00
N VAL A 331 -23.41 -7.42 6.67
CA VAL A 331 -22.51 -6.42 7.27
C VAL A 331 -22.74 -6.29 8.77
N ALA A 332 -24.00 -6.21 9.22
CA ALA A 332 -24.35 -6.12 10.62
C ALA A 332 -23.90 -7.37 11.41
N ALA A 333 -24.12 -8.57 10.86
CA ALA A 333 -23.68 -9.82 11.49
C ALA A 333 -22.15 -9.91 11.63
N ARG A 334 -21.39 -9.46 10.61
CA ARG A 334 -19.93 -9.42 10.66
C ARG A 334 -19.41 -8.43 11.70
N LEU A 335 -20.00 -7.23 11.74
CA LEU A 335 -19.64 -6.21 12.72
C LEU A 335 -19.98 -6.64 14.15
N GLN A 336 -21.09 -7.37 14.31
CA GLN A 336 -21.47 -7.99 15.58
C GLN A 336 -20.40 -8.95 16.10
N ASN A 337 -19.83 -9.77 15.22
CA ASN A 337 -18.75 -10.69 15.58
C ASN A 337 -17.49 -9.94 16.02
N VAL A 338 -17.12 -8.85 15.35
CA VAL A 338 -15.99 -7.99 15.75
C VAL A 338 -16.22 -7.39 17.13
N LEU A 339 -17.44 -6.91 17.42
CA LEU A 339 -17.79 -6.38 18.73
C LEU A 339 -17.74 -7.46 19.83
N ALA A 340 -18.28 -8.63 19.55
CA ALA A 340 -18.37 -9.73 20.51
C ALA A 340 -17.01 -10.36 20.83
N ASN A 341 -16.25 -10.69 19.78
CA ASN A 341 -15.10 -11.59 19.87
C ASN A 341 -13.78 -10.90 19.49
N GLY A 342 -13.81 -9.61 19.13
CA GLY A 342 -12.67 -8.94 18.51
C GLY A 342 -12.44 -9.38 17.07
N VAL A 343 -11.35 -8.92 16.48
CA VAL A 343 -10.94 -9.36 15.14
C VAL A 343 -10.33 -10.76 15.25
N GLN A 344 -10.90 -11.71 14.52
CA GLN A 344 -10.42 -13.09 14.45
C GLN A 344 -9.85 -13.37 13.05
N PRO A 345 -8.86 -14.28 12.92
CA PRO A 345 -8.30 -14.63 11.62
C PRO A 345 -9.29 -15.37 10.73
N ALA A 346 -9.13 -15.20 9.42
CA ALA A 346 -9.82 -16.04 8.45
C ALA A 346 -9.37 -17.50 8.62
N PRO A 347 -10.25 -18.49 8.42
CA PRO A 347 -9.85 -19.89 8.39
C PRO A 347 -8.80 -20.13 7.29
N GLN A 348 -7.63 -20.65 7.67
CA GLN A 348 -6.54 -20.96 6.76
C GLN A 348 -6.07 -22.41 6.94
N LYS A 349 -5.49 -22.99 5.89
CA LYS A 349 -4.79 -24.27 6.01
C LYS A 349 -3.53 -24.06 6.84
N LYS A 350 -3.29 -24.90 7.83
CA LYS A 350 -2.05 -24.87 8.62
C LYS A 350 -0.85 -25.08 7.69
N GLN A 351 0.14 -24.20 7.85
CA GLN A 351 1.44 -24.26 7.18
C GLN A 351 2.53 -23.90 8.18
N THR A 352 3.71 -24.51 8.03
CA THR A 352 4.92 -24.09 8.73
C THR A 352 5.67 -23.09 7.85
N ILE A 353 5.92 -21.90 8.37
CA ILE A 353 6.54 -20.80 7.63
C ILE A 353 7.80 -20.34 8.36
N VAL A 354 8.93 -20.41 7.67
CA VAL A 354 10.19 -19.85 8.18
C VAL A 354 10.33 -18.42 7.68
N VAL A 355 10.59 -17.48 8.60
CA VAL A 355 10.87 -16.08 8.29
C VAL A 355 12.27 -15.76 8.81
N ASP A 356 13.20 -15.51 7.90
CA ASP A 356 14.58 -15.14 8.17
C ASP A 356 14.75 -13.62 8.10
N PHE A 357 15.10 -13.01 9.23
CA PHE A 357 15.21 -11.56 9.35
C PHE A 357 16.12 -11.12 10.51
N SER A 358 16.41 -9.82 10.54
CA SER A 358 17.39 -9.15 11.41
C SER A 358 18.84 -9.45 11.04
N SER A 359 19.28 -10.69 11.28
CA SER A 359 20.56 -11.27 10.86
C SER A 359 21.79 -10.35 11.00
N PRO A 360 22.04 -9.76 12.20
CA PRO A 360 23.21 -8.93 12.43
C PRO A 360 24.50 -9.77 12.45
N ASN A 361 25.62 -9.09 12.18
CA ASN A 361 26.95 -9.69 12.29
C ASN A 361 27.48 -9.53 13.72
N ILE A 362 27.99 -10.62 14.31
CA ILE A 362 28.63 -10.59 15.62
C ILE A 362 29.85 -9.66 15.59
N ALA A 363 30.14 -9.01 16.73
CA ALA A 363 31.21 -8.02 16.91
C ALA A 363 31.08 -6.75 16.05
N LYS A 364 29.90 -6.48 15.48
CA LYS A 364 29.56 -5.20 14.84
C LYS A 364 28.25 -4.69 15.42
N ASP A 365 28.15 -3.37 15.58
CA ASP A 365 26.90 -2.74 16.00
C ASP A 365 25.78 -2.96 14.97
N MET A 366 24.55 -3.15 15.49
CA MET A 366 23.36 -3.07 14.66
C MET A 366 23.19 -1.64 14.14
N HIS A 367 22.75 -1.55 12.88
CA HIS A 367 22.60 -0.31 12.14
C HIS A 367 21.28 -0.27 11.39
N VAL A 368 20.96 0.87 10.78
CA VAL A 368 19.67 1.11 10.10
C VAL A 368 19.30 0.08 9.01
N GLY A 369 20.30 -0.53 8.34
CA GLY A 369 20.03 -1.67 7.45
C GLY A 369 19.44 -2.90 8.17
N HIS A 370 19.98 -3.28 9.33
CA HIS A 370 19.44 -4.37 10.15
C HIS A 370 18.08 -4.00 10.75
N LEU A 371 17.84 -2.71 11.03
CA LEU A 371 16.55 -2.22 11.52
C LEU A 371 15.42 -2.53 10.54
N ARG A 372 15.63 -2.27 9.24
CA ARG A 372 14.61 -2.56 8.22
C ARG A 372 14.21 -4.02 8.18
N SER A 373 15.21 -4.92 8.10
CA SER A 373 14.98 -6.35 8.15
C SER A 373 14.23 -6.74 9.43
N THR A 374 14.67 -6.22 10.58
CA THR A 374 14.09 -6.49 11.90
C THR A 374 12.60 -6.12 11.96
N ILE A 375 12.24 -4.91 11.52
CA ILE A 375 10.87 -4.40 11.64
C ILE A 375 9.93 -5.04 10.61
N ILE A 376 10.37 -5.18 9.35
CA ILE A 376 9.56 -5.76 8.28
C ILE A 376 9.33 -7.25 8.56
N GLY A 377 10.38 -7.98 8.92
CA GLY A 377 10.30 -9.41 9.24
C GLY A 377 9.44 -9.71 10.46
N ASP A 378 9.54 -8.90 11.53
CA ASP A 378 8.69 -9.05 12.72
C ASP A 378 7.21 -8.78 12.39
N THR A 379 6.93 -7.71 11.64
CA THR A 379 5.56 -7.38 11.21
C THR A 379 4.95 -8.52 10.40
N MET A 380 5.70 -9.07 9.45
CA MET A 380 5.23 -10.17 8.62
C MET A 380 5.06 -11.46 9.41
N SER A 381 5.95 -11.72 10.38
CA SER A 381 5.79 -12.84 11.31
C SER A 381 4.50 -12.72 12.12
N ARG A 382 4.20 -11.54 12.67
CA ARG A 382 2.95 -11.29 13.42
C ARG A 382 1.70 -11.46 12.57
N ILE A 383 1.72 -10.99 11.32
CA ILE A 383 0.60 -11.15 10.38
C ILE A 383 0.34 -12.64 10.10
N LEU A 384 1.41 -13.41 9.86
CA LEU A 384 1.30 -14.84 9.59
C LEU A 384 0.86 -15.63 10.83
N GLU A 385 1.38 -15.31 12.01
CA GLU A 385 0.95 -15.90 13.28
C GLU A 385 -0.51 -15.61 13.59
N PHE A 386 -0.94 -14.37 13.36
CA PHE A 386 -2.34 -13.98 13.52
C PHE A 386 -3.25 -14.84 12.64
N GLN A 387 -2.86 -15.12 11.40
CA GLN A 387 -3.59 -16.02 10.49
C GLN A 387 -3.56 -17.50 10.91
N GLY A 388 -2.84 -17.86 11.98
CA GLY A 388 -2.78 -19.21 12.53
C GLY A 388 -1.71 -20.11 11.91
N TYR A 389 -0.74 -19.55 11.19
CA TYR A 389 0.42 -20.30 10.70
C TYR A 389 1.41 -20.62 11.82
N ASP A 390 2.15 -21.73 11.69
CA ASP A 390 3.28 -22.04 12.57
C ASP A 390 4.52 -21.32 12.07
N VAL A 391 4.77 -20.13 12.61
CA VAL A 391 5.87 -19.26 12.17
C VAL A 391 7.14 -19.53 12.96
N LYS A 392 8.24 -19.78 12.24
CA LYS A 392 9.59 -19.91 12.79
C LYS A 392 10.37 -18.65 12.46
N ARG A 393 10.55 -17.79 13.45
CA ARG A 393 11.29 -16.52 13.35
C ARG A 393 12.78 -16.78 13.51
N ILE A 394 13.53 -16.81 12.42
CA ILE A 394 14.95 -17.17 12.39
C ILE A 394 15.81 -15.92 12.32
N ASN A 395 16.78 -15.83 13.22
CA ASN A 395 17.85 -14.84 13.20
C ASN A 395 19.12 -15.52 12.70
N HIS A 396 19.44 -15.32 11.42
CA HIS A 396 20.61 -15.92 10.77
C HIS A 396 21.86 -15.07 11.00
N VAL A 397 22.30 -15.01 12.27
CA VAL A 397 23.42 -14.16 12.69
C VAL A 397 24.73 -14.57 12.01
N GLY A 398 25.52 -13.56 11.63
CA GLY A 398 26.88 -13.76 11.12
C GLY A 398 27.85 -14.04 12.27
N ASP A 399 27.76 -15.23 12.84
CA ASP A 399 28.56 -15.72 13.97
C ASP A 399 29.72 -16.63 13.54
N TRP A 400 29.94 -16.80 12.24
CA TRP A 400 31.04 -17.58 11.70
C TRP A 400 31.77 -16.80 10.60
N GLY A 401 33.10 -16.88 10.55
CA GLY A 401 33.87 -16.18 9.52
C GLY A 401 35.30 -15.84 9.91
N THR A 402 36.08 -15.37 8.93
CA THR A 402 37.52 -15.12 9.10
C THR A 402 37.83 -13.96 10.06
N GLN A 403 36.87 -13.05 10.26
CA GLN A 403 36.98 -11.94 11.21
C GLN A 403 37.21 -12.41 12.66
N PHE A 404 36.76 -13.62 13.02
CA PHE A 404 36.95 -14.14 14.37
C PHE A 404 38.40 -14.48 14.67
N GLY A 405 39.21 -14.82 13.66
CA GLY A 405 40.64 -15.07 13.87
C GLY A 405 41.36 -13.85 14.45
N MET A 406 41.16 -12.67 13.84
CA MET A 406 41.76 -11.43 14.35
C MET A 406 41.17 -11.01 15.69
N LEU A 407 39.87 -11.21 15.92
CA LEU A 407 39.22 -10.85 17.18
C LEU A 407 39.72 -11.72 18.34
N ILE A 408 39.84 -13.03 18.12
CA ILE A 408 40.36 -13.98 19.11
C ILE A 408 41.81 -13.63 19.43
N CYS A 409 42.69 -13.53 18.42
CA CYS A 409 44.08 -13.15 18.64
C CYS A 409 44.21 -11.82 19.40
N HIS A 410 43.48 -10.79 18.95
CA HIS A 410 43.54 -9.48 19.57
C HIS A 410 43.10 -9.51 21.04
N LEU A 411 41.97 -10.16 21.34
CA LEU A 411 41.47 -10.27 22.69
C LEU A 411 42.48 -10.99 23.60
N THR A 412 42.99 -12.15 23.16
CA THR A 412 43.90 -12.96 23.97
C THR A 412 45.24 -12.28 24.22
N GLU A 413 45.75 -11.50 23.27
CA GLU A 413 47.05 -10.82 23.40
C GLU A 413 46.94 -9.53 24.21
N THR A 414 45.87 -8.75 24.00
CA THR A 414 45.71 -7.43 24.64
C THR A 414 45.11 -7.54 26.04
N TYR A 415 44.32 -8.58 26.29
CA TYR A 415 43.64 -8.80 27.57
C TYR A 415 43.93 -10.21 28.09
N PRO A 416 45.15 -10.51 28.57
CA PRO A 416 45.53 -11.85 29.01
C PRO A 416 44.69 -12.35 30.21
N THR A 417 44.04 -11.45 30.94
CA THR A 417 43.14 -11.76 32.08
C THR A 417 41.66 -11.75 31.71
N TRP A 418 41.31 -11.77 30.41
CA TRP A 418 39.92 -11.67 29.93
C TRP A 418 38.96 -12.70 30.56
N GLU A 419 39.46 -13.87 30.94
CA GLU A 419 38.67 -14.93 31.57
C GLU A 419 38.13 -14.56 32.95
N THR A 420 38.89 -13.77 33.71
CA THR A 420 38.53 -13.35 35.08
C THR A 420 38.02 -11.91 35.12
N GLU A 421 38.59 -11.06 34.28
CA GLU A 421 38.25 -9.65 34.15
C GLU A 421 38.03 -9.34 32.67
N MET A 422 36.81 -9.63 32.20
CA MET A 422 36.46 -9.25 30.83
C MET A 422 36.59 -7.73 30.72
N PRO A 423 37.35 -7.21 29.74
CA PRO A 423 37.41 -5.77 29.52
C PRO A 423 35.99 -5.21 29.40
N ASN A 424 35.78 -3.94 29.76
CA ASN A 424 34.50 -3.27 29.55
C ASN A 424 34.30 -3.04 28.05
N VAL A 425 34.04 -4.12 27.32
CA VAL A 425 33.77 -4.17 25.89
C VAL A 425 32.27 -3.95 25.67
N THR A 426 31.72 -2.91 26.29
CA THR A 426 30.39 -2.40 25.94
C THR A 426 30.33 -1.90 24.49
N ASP A 427 31.49 -1.81 23.82
CA ASP A 427 31.65 -1.42 22.43
C ASP A 427 32.57 -2.43 21.72
N LEU A 428 32.00 -3.58 21.33
CA LEU A 428 32.70 -4.59 20.51
C LEU A 428 33.17 -4.01 19.17
N THR A 429 32.53 -2.95 18.68
CA THR A 429 32.97 -2.24 17.49
C THR A 429 34.36 -1.62 17.68
N LYS A 430 34.70 -1.12 18.88
CA LYS A 430 36.07 -0.67 19.18
C LYS A 430 37.08 -1.81 19.17
N LEU A 431 36.74 -2.95 19.78
CA LEU A 431 37.59 -4.14 19.75
C LEU A 431 37.84 -4.59 18.31
N TYR A 432 36.79 -4.62 17.49
CA TYR A 432 36.88 -4.94 16.06
C TYR A 432 37.75 -3.96 15.29
N LYS A 433 37.56 -2.64 15.48
CA LYS A 433 38.37 -1.60 14.81
C LYS A 433 39.85 -1.74 15.18
N ALA A 434 40.17 -1.90 16.47
CA ALA A 434 41.54 -2.09 16.95
C ALA A 434 42.18 -3.38 16.42
N ALA A 435 41.43 -4.49 16.41
CA ALA A 435 41.88 -5.75 15.82
C ALA A 435 42.14 -5.60 14.32
N LYS A 436 41.27 -4.88 13.60
CA LYS A 436 41.39 -4.65 12.15
C LYS A 436 42.58 -3.75 11.81
N GLU A 437 42.81 -2.69 12.57
CA GLU A 437 43.99 -1.84 12.43
C GLU A 437 45.30 -2.63 12.61
N ARG A 438 45.36 -3.50 13.64
CA ARG A 438 46.50 -4.41 13.81
C ARG A 438 46.63 -5.41 12.67
N PHE A 439 45.52 -5.98 12.21
CA PHE A 439 45.49 -6.93 11.08
C PHE A 439 46.05 -6.33 9.79
N ASP A 440 45.78 -5.05 9.52
CA ASP A 440 46.24 -4.39 8.31
C ASP A 440 47.68 -3.85 8.42
N ALA A 441 48.15 -3.54 9.65
CA ALA A 441 49.46 -2.94 9.89
C ALA A 441 50.58 -3.94 10.26
N ASP A 442 50.24 -5.09 10.85
CA ASP A 442 51.20 -6.07 11.39
C ASP A 442 51.08 -7.41 10.64
N ALA A 443 52.10 -7.71 9.82
CA ALA A 443 52.14 -8.93 9.00
C ALA A 443 52.23 -10.22 9.85
N ASP A 444 52.87 -10.17 11.01
CA ASP A 444 52.96 -11.33 11.91
C ASP A 444 51.59 -11.58 12.56
N PHE A 445 50.91 -10.52 13.00
CA PHE A 445 49.56 -10.61 13.52
C PHE A 445 48.55 -11.09 12.46
N HIS A 446 48.71 -10.68 11.20
CA HIS A 446 47.91 -11.15 10.07
C HIS A 446 48.00 -12.67 9.89
N GLU A 447 49.21 -13.23 9.89
CA GLU A 447 49.41 -14.69 9.74
C GLU A 447 48.92 -15.47 10.97
N ARG A 448 49.15 -14.95 12.20
CA ARG A 448 48.57 -15.55 13.42
C ARG A 448 47.04 -15.55 13.38
N SER A 449 46.42 -14.45 12.93
CA SER A 449 44.97 -14.34 12.79
C SER A 449 44.40 -15.39 11.83
N LYS A 450 45.08 -15.68 10.70
CA LYS A 450 44.66 -16.76 9.79
C LYS A 450 44.79 -18.13 10.43
N ALA A 451 45.89 -18.41 11.11
CA ALA A 451 46.08 -19.67 11.84
C ALA A 451 45.00 -19.86 12.91
N GLN A 452 44.60 -18.78 13.57
CA GLN A 452 43.53 -18.77 14.57
C GLN A 452 42.15 -19.13 14.00
N VAL A 453 41.85 -18.76 12.76
CA VAL A 453 40.62 -19.23 12.07
C VAL A 453 40.63 -20.75 11.92
N VAL A 454 41.78 -21.32 11.53
CA VAL A 454 41.93 -22.77 11.36
C VAL A 454 41.74 -23.49 12.70
N LEU A 455 42.30 -22.96 13.79
CA LEU A 455 42.10 -23.49 15.14
C LEU A 455 40.62 -23.45 15.57
N LEU A 456 39.93 -22.34 15.33
CA LEU A 456 38.50 -22.24 15.61
C LEU A 456 37.69 -23.28 14.82
N GLN A 457 37.99 -23.44 13.53
CA GLN A 457 37.32 -24.38 12.65
C GLN A 457 37.62 -25.86 12.99
N SER A 458 38.83 -26.16 13.46
CA SER A 458 39.20 -27.51 13.91
C SER A 458 38.63 -27.88 15.28
N GLY A 459 38.01 -26.91 15.98
CA GLY A 459 37.35 -27.12 17.25
C GLY A 459 38.25 -26.97 18.47
N ASP A 460 39.35 -26.21 18.36
CA ASP A 460 40.20 -25.88 19.50
C ASP A 460 39.40 -25.25 20.66
N GLU A 461 39.55 -25.81 21.86
CA GLU A 461 38.73 -25.46 23.03
C GLU A 461 38.93 -24.01 23.44
N ASN A 462 40.17 -23.50 23.44
CA ASN A 462 40.46 -22.13 23.82
C ASN A 462 39.89 -21.12 22.82
N SER A 463 40.08 -21.40 21.53
CA SER A 463 39.52 -20.62 20.43
C SER A 463 37.99 -20.53 20.50
N ARG A 464 37.33 -21.67 20.77
CA ARG A 464 35.88 -21.73 20.94
C ARG A 464 35.40 -20.93 22.16
N LYS A 465 36.09 -21.04 23.30
CA LYS A 465 35.73 -20.29 24.52
C LYS A 465 35.75 -18.78 24.28
N VAL A 466 36.76 -18.28 23.57
CA VAL A 466 36.84 -16.86 23.20
C VAL A 466 35.72 -16.48 22.23
N TRP A 467 35.49 -17.30 21.20
CA TRP A 467 34.41 -17.09 20.22
C TRP A 467 33.02 -17.03 20.88
N GLU A 468 32.70 -17.97 21.77
CA GLU A 468 31.44 -18.01 22.52
C GLU A 468 31.25 -16.74 23.36
N THR A 469 32.31 -16.27 24.01
CA THR A 469 32.28 -15.05 24.82
C THR A 469 31.99 -13.81 23.97
N LEU A 470 32.63 -13.68 22.80
CA LEU A 470 32.38 -12.58 21.87
C LEU A 470 30.94 -12.62 21.31
N CYS A 471 30.44 -13.82 21.03
CA CYS A 471 29.06 -14.00 20.60
C CYS A 471 28.08 -13.58 21.69
N GLU A 472 28.30 -14.00 22.94
CA GLU A 472 27.41 -13.69 24.06
C GLU A 472 27.34 -12.18 24.35
N ILE A 473 28.47 -11.47 24.28
CA ILE A 473 28.47 -10.00 24.44
C ILE A 473 27.64 -9.34 23.32
N SER A 474 27.81 -9.80 22.07
CA SER A 474 27.02 -9.27 20.94
C SER A 474 25.52 -9.54 21.12
N ARG A 475 25.15 -10.77 21.52
CA ARG A 475 23.76 -11.16 21.79
C ARG A 475 23.12 -10.25 22.82
N ARG A 476 23.82 -9.94 23.92
CA ARG A 476 23.31 -9.03 24.96
C ARG A 476 23.06 -7.61 24.42
N GLU A 477 23.90 -7.11 23.53
CA GLU A 477 23.68 -5.80 22.90
C GLU A 477 22.52 -5.83 21.88
N PHE A 478 22.41 -6.89 21.08
CA PHE A 478 21.29 -7.06 20.15
C PHE A 478 19.96 -7.19 20.90
N GLN A 479 19.94 -7.90 22.02
CA GLN A 479 18.74 -8.08 22.84
C GLN A 479 18.19 -6.75 23.38
N LYS A 480 19.05 -5.78 23.72
CA LYS A 480 18.58 -4.43 24.11
C LYS A 480 17.77 -3.75 23.00
N VAL A 481 18.15 -3.95 21.74
CA VAL A 481 17.41 -3.42 20.58
C VAL A 481 16.12 -4.21 20.40
N TYR A 482 16.17 -5.55 20.46
CA TYR A 482 15.00 -6.39 20.32
C TYR A 482 13.94 -6.15 21.39
N ASP A 483 14.33 -5.99 22.66
CA ASP A 483 13.42 -5.69 23.77
C ASP A 483 12.71 -4.34 23.57
N ARG A 484 13.45 -3.30 23.19
CA ARG A 484 12.88 -1.97 22.89
C ARG A 484 11.91 -2.00 21.71
N LEU A 485 12.20 -2.85 20.72
CA LEU A 485 11.33 -3.08 19.58
C LEU A 485 10.29 -4.19 19.84
N GLY A 486 10.22 -4.80 21.03
CA GLY A 486 9.30 -5.91 21.31
C GLY A 486 9.41 -7.08 20.33
N VAL A 487 10.61 -7.34 19.79
CA VAL A 487 10.88 -8.39 18.80
C VAL A 487 11.38 -9.66 19.50
N SER A 488 10.87 -10.81 19.08
CA SER A 488 11.34 -12.13 19.54
C SER A 488 11.83 -12.94 18.33
N LEU A 489 12.98 -13.58 18.50
CA LEU A 489 13.75 -14.25 17.45
C LEU A 489 14.38 -15.54 17.99
N ASN A 490 14.51 -16.55 17.13
CA ASN A 490 15.29 -17.75 17.40
C ASN A 490 16.61 -17.69 16.63
N GLU A 491 17.73 -17.67 17.35
CA GLU A 491 19.06 -17.61 16.75
C GLU A 491 19.42 -18.95 16.07
N MET A 492 19.68 -18.90 14.77
CA MET A 492 20.29 -19.99 14.00
C MET A 492 21.33 -19.40 13.07
N GLY A 493 22.46 -19.01 13.67
CA GLY A 493 23.60 -18.41 12.98
C GLY A 493 24.26 -19.31 11.95
N GLU A 494 25.18 -18.76 11.19
CA GLU A 494 25.97 -19.51 10.20
C GLU A 494 26.66 -20.73 10.82
N SER A 495 27.15 -20.61 12.06
CA SER A 495 27.86 -21.67 12.76
C SER A 495 27.00 -22.93 13.00
N PHE A 496 25.68 -22.77 13.10
CA PHE A 496 24.73 -23.87 13.31
C PHE A 496 24.76 -24.88 12.16
N TYR A 497 24.99 -24.42 10.93
CA TYR A 497 24.91 -25.26 9.74
C TYR A 497 26.23 -25.97 9.42
N ASN A 498 27.34 -25.61 10.07
CA ASN A 498 28.65 -26.20 9.82
C ASN A 498 28.67 -27.74 9.85
N PRO A 499 28.04 -28.43 10.82
CA PRO A 499 28.02 -29.89 10.84
C PRO A 499 27.20 -30.51 9.70
N ILE A 500 26.30 -29.74 9.07
CA ILE A 500 25.33 -30.20 8.08
C ILE A 500 25.85 -29.97 6.65
N ILE A 501 26.76 -29.00 6.47
CA ILE A 501 27.32 -28.64 5.17
C ILE A 501 27.87 -29.86 4.38
N PRO A 502 28.72 -30.74 4.96
CA PRO A 502 29.27 -31.87 4.21
C PRO A 502 28.19 -32.77 3.60
N ASP A 503 27.16 -33.10 4.38
CA ASP A 503 26.06 -33.96 3.94
C ASP A 503 25.22 -33.30 2.84
N VAL A 504 25.04 -31.98 2.88
CA VAL A 504 24.33 -31.24 1.83
C VAL A 504 25.15 -31.19 0.55
N LEU A 505 26.46 -30.96 0.65
CA LEU A 505 27.36 -30.99 -0.50
C LEU A 505 27.38 -32.36 -1.19
N ASP A 506 27.38 -33.44 -0.42
CA ASP A 506 27.30 -34.80 -0.97
C ASP A 506 26.00 -35.05 -1.73
N LYS A 507 24.88 -34.45 -1.28
CA LYS A 507 23.61 -34.50 -2.05
C LYS A 507 23.72 -33.75 -3.38
N LEU A 508 24.39 -32.59 -3.41
CA LEU A 508 24.61 -31.84 -4.65
C LEU A 508 25.53 -32.64 -5.60
N ARG A 509 26.62 -33.22 -5.08
CA ARG A 509 27.55 -34.05 -5.85
C ARG A 509 26.85 -35.28 -6.44
N ALA A 510 26.00 -35.95 -5.66
CA ALA A 510 25.23 -37.11 -6.11
C ALA A 510 24.23 -36.78 -7.24
N LYS A 511 23.82 -35.52 -7.39
CA LYS A 511 22.98 -35.06 -8.51
C LYS A 511 23.77 -34.83 -9.80
N GLY A 512 25.10 -34.82 -9.74
CA GLY A 512 25.97 -34.62 -10.90
C GLY A 512 25.96 -33.19 -11.45
N ILE A 513 25.57 -32.20 -10.64
CA ILE A 513 25.52 -30.78 -11.02
C ILE A 513 26.75 -29.97 -10.57
N VAL A 514 27.64 -30.60 -9.79
CA VAL A 514 28.84 -29.96 -9.25
C VAL A 514 30.00 -30.15 -10.23
N GLU A 515 30.67 -29.05 -10.56
CA GLU A 515 31.82 -29.01 -11.45
C GLU A 515 33.05 -28.44 -10.73
N MET A 516 34.23 -28.90 -11.13
CA MET A 516 35.50 -28.30 -10.69
C MET A 516 35.88 -27.17 -11.64
N SER A 517 36.06 -25.95 -11.11
CA SER A 517 36.49 -24.78 -11.86
C SER A 517 37.56 -24.01 -11.11
N ASN A 518 38.74 -23.85 -11.71
CA ASN A 518 39.91 -23.18 -11.09
C ASN A 518 40.24 -23.69 -9.67
N GLY A 519 40.09 -25.00 -9.44
CA GLY A 519 40.35 -25.63 -8.16
C GLY A 519 39.22 -25.52 -7.13
N ALA A 520 38.12 -24.83 -7.43
CA ALA A 520 36.94 -24.73 -6.58
C ALA A 520 35.81 -25.66 -7.06
N GLU A 521 34.97 -26.13 -6.14
CA GLU A 521 33.70 -26.79 -6.46
C GLU A 521 32.60 -25.75 -6.68
N VAL A 522 31.93 -25.82 -7.83
CA VAL A 522 30.92 -24.84 -8.24
C VAL A 522 29.72 -25.49 -8.91
N VAL A 523 28.60 -24.76 -8.99
CA VAL A 523 27.44 -25.13 -9.81
C VAL A 523 27.17 -24.02 -10.82
N PHE A 524 27.17 -24.37 -12.11
CA PHE A 524 26.77 -23.46 -13.17
C PHE A 524 25.27 -23.55 -13.43
N THR A 525 24.64 -22.41 -13.70
CA THR A 525 23.22 -22.34 -14.09
C THR A 525 23.08 -21.68 -15.44
N LYS A 526 21.95 -21.91 -16.12
CA LYS A 526 21.63 -21.19 -17.37
C LYS A 526 21.06 -19.80 -17.12
N ALA A 527 20.49 -19.56 -15.94
CA ALA A 527 19.81 -18.33 -15.58
C ALA A 527 20.77 -17.21 -15.13
N PHE A 528 21.93 -17.57 -14.56
CA PHE A 528 22.92 -16.64 -14.02
C PHE A 528 24.28 -16.85 -14.66
N LYS A 529 25.03 -15.75 -14.85
CA LYS A 529 26.36 -15.79 -15.46
C LYS A 529 27.42 -16.27 -14.47
N GLN A 530 27.29 -15.84 -13.22
CA GLN A 530 28.16 -16.23 -12.12
C GLN A 530 27.80 -17.65 -11.64
N PRO A 531 28.80 -18.50 -11.36
CA PRO A 531 28.55 -19.79 -10.73
C PRO A 531 28.20 -19.62 -9.25
N PHE A 532 27.49 -20.61 -8.71
CA PHE A 532 27.29 -20.75 -7.26
C PHE A 532 28.49 -21.48 -6.66
N MET A 533 29.16 -20.90 -5.68
CA MET A 533 30.42 -21.41 -5.15
C MET A 533 30.18 -22.35 -3.96
N LEU A 534 30.56 -23.61 -4.05
CA LEU A 534 30.35 -24.59 -2.97
C LEU A 534 31.54 -24.72 -2.04
N VAL A 535 32.75 -24.88 -2.61
CA VAL A 535 33.99 -25.05 -1.84
C VAL A 535 35.13 -24.34 -2.59
N LYS A 536 35.94 -23.54 -1.88
CA LYS A 536 37.11 -22.89 -2.48
C LYS A 536 38.24 -23.88 -2.76
N SER A 537 39.26 -23.42 -3.48
CA SER A 537 40.49 -24.20 -3.73
C SER A 537 41.28 -24.58 -2.49
N ASP A 538 41.11 -23.85 -1.38
CA ASP A 538 41.72 -24.16 -0.09
C ASP A 538 40.85 -25.07 0.79
N GLY A 539 39.70 -25.53 0.28
CA GLY A 539 38.75 -26.37 1.02
C GLY A 539 37.78 -25.60 1.92
N SER A 540 37.89 -24.27 2.01
CA SER A 540 37.01 -23.47 2.88
C SER A 540 35.62 -23.24 2.28
N TYR A 541 34.63 -23.10 3.15
CA TYR A 541 33.24 -22.80 2.81
C TYR A 541 32.99 -21.28 2.68
N LEU A 542 31.90 -20.93 2.00
CA LEU A 542 31.42 -19.55 1.81
C LEU A 542 29.97 -19.39 2.28
N TYR A 543 29.44 -18.18 2.16
CA TYR A 543 28.03 -17.88 2.39
C TYR A 543 27.11 -18.72 1.48
N ASP A 544 27.46 -18.91 0.20
CA ASP A 544 26.76 -19.82 -0.73
C ASP A 544 26.59 -21.22 -0.13
N THR A 545 27.66 -21.77 0.45
CA THR A 545 27.67 -23.09 1.09
C THR A 545 26.75 -23.14 2.30
N THR A 546 26.82 -22.13 3.17
CA THR A 546 25.99 -22.02 4.36
C THR A 546 24.52 -21.86 3.98
N ASP A 547 24.21 -21.03 2.98
CA ASP A 547 22.85 -20.72 2.58
C ASP A 547 22.14 -21.91 1.91
N ILE A 548 22.85 -22.72 1.12
CA ILE A 548 22.25 -23.95 0.57
C ILE A 548 22.01 -25.00 1.66
N ALA A 549 22.89 -25.08 2.66
CA ALA A 549 22.68 -25.93 3.83
C ALA A 549 21.50 -25.44 4.70
N ALA A 550 21.38 -24.12 4.88
CA ALA A 550 20.27 -23.50 5.60
C ALA A 550 18.94 -23.70 4.86
N LEU A 551 18.92 -23.53 3.54
CA LEU A 551 17.74 -23.82 2.72
C LEU A 551 17.33 -25.30 2.87
N TRP A 552 18.29 -26.22 2.78
CA TRP A 552 18.03 -27.65 2.98
C TRP A 552 17.44 -27.93 4.37
N TYR A 553 18.07 -27.42 5.43
CA TYR A 553 17.61 -27.61 6.80
C TYR A 553 16.18 -27.09 7.01
N ARG A 554 15.88 -25.88 6.51
CA ARG A 554 14.55 -25.28 6.64
C ARG A 554 13.48 -26.07 5.90
N LEU A 555 13.78 -26.56 4.70
CA LEU A 555 12.80 -27.29 3.88
C LEU A 555 12.62 -28.75 4.31
N HIS A 556 13.67 -29.41 4.79
CA HIS A 556 13.65 -30.87 5.06
C HIS A 556 13.59 -31.22 6.54
N GLU A 557 14.36 -30.53 7.39
CA GLU A 557 14.36 -30.78 8.84
C GLU A 557 13.23 -30.01 9.54
N MET A 558 13.10 -28.70 9.25
CA MET A 558 12.00 -27.90 9.79
C MET A 558 10.68 -28.11 9.05
N LYS A 559 10.70 -28.81 7.91
CA LYS A 559 9.53 -29.13 7.08
C LYS A 559 8.72 -27.89 6.70
N ALA A 560 9.41 -26.79 6.39
CA ALA A 560 8.76 -25.56 6.01
C ALA A 560 7.99 -25.74 4.68
N ASP A 561 6.73 -25.33 4.67
CA ASP A 561 5.96 -25.14 3.44
C ASP A 561 6.40 -23.85 2.74
N ARG A 562 6.85 -22.87 3.52
CA ARG A 562 7.26 -21.55 3.03
C ARG A 562 8.52 -21.05 3.73
N VAL A 563 9.44 -20.45 2.99
CA VAL A 563 10.63 -19.78 3.54
C VAL A 563 10.73 -18.37 2.97
N ILE A 564 10.80 -17.36 3.83
CA ILE A 564 10.82 -15.95 3.45
C ILE A 564 12.10 -15.32 3.99
N TYR A 565 12.90 -14.73 3.11
CA TYR A 565 14.17 -14.08 3.44
C TYR A 565 14.04 -12.56 3.33
N TYR A 566 14.22 -11.83 4.44
CA TYR A 566 14.23 -10.37 4.47
C TYR A 566 15.66 -9.84 4.55
N THR A 567 16.23 -9.48 3.39
CA THR A 567 17.58 -8.92 3.30
C THR A 567 17.62 -7.69 2.38
N ASP A 568 18.76 -7.00 2.35
CA ASP A 568 18.95 -5.84 1.47
C ASP A 568 18.75 -6.25 0.00
N TYR A 569 18.14 -5.37 -0.81
CA TYR A 569 17.83 -5.65 -2.21
C TYR A 569 19.07 -6.03 -3.04
N THR A 570 20.28 -5.62 -2.64
CA THR A 570 21.53 -6.02 -3.30
C THR A 570 21.80 -7.53 -3.28
N GLN A 571 21.17 -8.29 -2.40
CA GLN A 571 21.31 -9.75 -2.32
C GLN A 571 20.34 -10.52 -3.23
N LYS A 572 19.53 -9.83 -4.04
CA LYS A 572 18.53 -10.47 -4.92
C LYS A 572 19.13 -11.51 -5.86
N ASP A 573 20.26 -11.20 -6.49
CA ASP A 573 20.89 -12.11 -7.46
C ASP A 573 21.44 -13.37 -6.76
N HIS A 574 21.96 -13.21 -5.55
CA HIS A 574 22.41 -14.31 -4.71
C HIS A 574 21.26 -15.27 -4.38
N PHE A 575 20.17 -14.77 -3.79
CA PHE A 575 19.02 -15.61 -3.46
C PHE A 575 18.35 -16.22 -4.71
N GLY A 576 18.32 -15.47 -5.82
CA GLY A 576 17.88 -16.00 -7.10
C GLY A 576 18.71 -17.20 -7.55
N LEU A 577 20.03 -17.12 -7.43
CA LEU A 577 20.95 -18.20 -7.73
C LEU A 577 20.81 -19.37 -6.75
N LEU A 578 20.70 -19.10 -5.44
CA LEU A 578 20.45 -20.09 -4.40
C LEU A 578 19.19 -20.92 -4.70
N PHE A 579 18.07 -20.27 -5.04
CA PHE A 579 16.82 -20.96 -5.36
C PHE A 579 16.89 -21.72 -6.68
N GLU A 580 17.68 -21.26 -7.65
CA GLU A 580 17.93 -22.00 -8.90
C GLU A 580 18.72 -23.28 -8.62
N VAL A 581 19.82 -23.20 -7.86
CA VAL A 581 20.62 -24.36 -7.45
C VAL A 581 19.82 -25.30 -6.56
N GLY A 582 18.99 -24.76 -5.65
CA GLY A 582 18.05 -25.52 -4.84
C GLY A 582 17.08 -26.34 -5.70
N ARG A 583 16.56 -25.77 -6.80
CA ARG A 583 15.69 -26.47 -7.77
C ARG A 583 16.45 -27.54 -8.55
N MET A 584 17.63 -27.20 -9.08
CA MET A 584 18.47 -28.13 -9.85
C MET A 584 18.90 -29.35 -9.03
N SER A 585 19.22 -29.15 -7.74
CA SER A 585 19.60 -30.23 -6.82
C SER A 585 18.40 -31.04 -6.32
N GLY A 586 17.17 -30.55 -6.49
CA GLY A 586 15.96 -31.13 -5.91
C GLY A 586 15.81 -30.90 -4.40
N ILE A 587 16.62 -30.01 -3.82
CA ILE A 587 16.45 -29.55 -2.44
C ILE A 587 15.17 -28.72 -2.30
N TYR A 588 14.86 -27.89 -3.31
CA TYR A 588 13.68 -27.04 -3.35
C TYR A 588 12.73 -27.48 -4.47
N ASP A 589 11.50 -27.82 -4.10
CA ASP A 589 10.43 -28.22 -5.03
C ASP A 589 9.31 -27.14 -5.03
N PRO A 590 9.25 -26.27 -6.05
CA PRO A 590 8.27 -25.18 -6.11
C PRO A 590 6.83 -25.66 -6.28
N THR A 591 6.60 -26.95 -6.53
CA THR A 591 5.25 -27.54 -6.58
C THR A 591 4.70 -27.87 -5.19
N LYS A 592 5.58 -27.95 -4.18
CA LYS A 592 5.25 -28.30 -2.80
C LYS A 592 5.52 -27.16 -1.83
N GLN A 593 6.55 -26.37 -2.10
CA GLN A 593 7.10 -25.36 -1.20
C GLN A 593 7.19 -24.02 -1.92
N ARG A 594 7.23 -22.94 -1.15
CA ARG A 594 7.44 -21.57 -1.67
C ARG A 594 8.66 -20.94 -0.98
N ALA A 595 9.62 -20.47 -1.75
CA ALA A 595 10.74 -19.68 -1.25
C ALA A 595 10.68 -18.26 -1.83
N ASP A 596 10.67 -17.24 -0.97
CA ASP A 596 10.61 -15.83 -1.35
C ASP A 596 11.84 -15.08 -0.82
N HIS A 597 12.48 -14.29 -1.67
CA HIS A 597 13.39 -13.23 -1.24
C HIS A 597 12.64 -11.91 -1.29
N VAL A 598 12.57 -11.23 -0.16
CA VAL A 598 11.97 -9.91 -0.03
C VAL A 598 13.09 -8.89 0.24
N GLY A 599 13.62 -8.37 -0.86
CA GLY A 599 14.65 -7.32 -0.84
C GLY A 599 14.09 -5.98 -0.35
N PHE A 600 14.75 -5.34 0.61
CA PHE A 600 14.42 -3.97 1.02
C PHE A 600 15.43 -2.91 0.54
N GLY A 601 14.94 -1.69 0.30
CA GLY A 601 15.77 -0.55 -0.10
C GLY A 601 16.61 0.04 1.05
N THR A 602 17.47 1.00 0.75
CA THR A 602 18.36 1.63 1.74
C THR A 602 17.70 2.77 2.50
N VAL A 603 18.16 2.98 3.74
CA VAL A 603 17.84 4.17 4.54
C VAL A 603 18.82 5.27 4.17
N ASN A 604 18.30 6.42 3.76
CA ASN A 604 19.08 7.53 3.23
C ASN A 604 18.96 8.79 4.11
N ASP A 605 19.96 9.66 4.03
CA ASP A 605 19.92 11.02 4.54
C ASP A 605 19.18 11.97 3.58
N GLU A 606 19.07 13.24 3.94
CA GLU A 606 18.41 14.28 3.13
C GLU A 606 19.09 14.53 1.78
N SER A 607 20.36 14.13 1.62
CA SER A 607 21.09 14.20 0.35
C SER A 607 20.85 12.99 -0.56
N GLY A 608 20.09 12.00 -0.09
CA GLY A 608 19.81 10.75 -0.80
C GLY A 608 20.94 9.72 -0.71
N LYS A 609 21.97 9.96 0.11
CA LYS A 609 23.06 9.00 0.38
C LYS A 609 22.71 8.12 1.57
N ARG A 610 23.40 6.98 1.72
CA ARG A 610 23.19 6.07 2.87
C ARG A 610 23.32 6.83 4.19
N PHE A 611 22.34 6.66 5.05
CA PHE A 611 22.23 7.36 6.32
C PHE A 611 23.42 7.05 7.24
N LYS A 612 24.12 8.11 7.64
CA LYS A 612 25.32 8.09 8.48
C LYS A 612 25.26 9.21 9.51
N THR A 613 26.05 9.08 10.58
CA THR A 613 26.25 10.16 11.55
C THR A 613 26.93 11.37 10.90
N ARG A 614 26.94 12.53 11.57
CA ARG A 614 27.67 13.73 11.13
C ARG A 614 29.18 13.49 10.96
N SER A 615 29.75 12.52 11.66
CA SER A 615 31.15 12.09 11.52
C SER A 615 31.39 11.13 10.35
N GLY A 616 30.33 10.69 9.64
CA GLY A 616 30.41 9.71 8.56
C GLY A 616 30.42 8.25 9.01
N GLU A 617 30.26 8.01 10.32
CA GLU A 617 30.15 6.69 10.92
C GLU A 617 28.71 6.14 10.83
N THR A 618 28.56 4.85 11.09
CA THR A 618 27.25 4.19 11.10
C THR A 618 26.49 4.57 12.37
N VAL A 619 25.20 4.91 12.24
CA VAL A 619 24.33 5.25 13.37
C VAL A 619 23.96 3.98 14.14
N ARG A 620 24.20 3.96 15.45
CA ARG A 620 23.80 2.85 16.33
C ARG A 620 22.29 2.90 16.58
N LEU A 621 21.63 1.75 16.50
CA LEU A 621 20.17 1.70 16.66
C LEU A 621 19.66 2.12 18.04
N VAL A 622 20.43 1.81 19.09
CA VAL A 622 20.09 2.22 20.46
C VAL A 622 19.99 3.74 20.57
N GLU A 623 20.98 4.46 20.03
CA GLU A 623 21.00 5.94 20.03
C GLU A 623 19.85 6.54 19.22
N LEU A 624 19.52 5.92 18.08
CA LEU A 624 18.40 6.35 17.24
C LEU A 624 17.07 6.25 17.99
N LEU A 625 16.85 5.15 18.73
CA LEU A 625 15.66 4.95 19.54
C LEU A 625 15.62 5.90 20.74
N ASP A 626 16.75 6.13 21.42
CA ASP A 626 16.86 7.09 22.52
C ASP A 626 16.51 8.51 22.05
N GLU A 627 17.04 8.93 20.90
CA GLU A 627 16.74 10.24 20.31
C GLU A 627 15.25 10.39 19.94
N ALA A 628 14.63 9.34 19.39
CA ALA A 628 13.19 9.34 19.12
C ALA A 628 12.36 9.56 20.40
N LYS A 629 12.71 8.86 21.49
CA LYS A 629 12.07 8.99 22.80
C LYS A 629 12.28 10.39 23.39
N VAL A 630 13.49 10.93 23.35
CA VAL A 630 13.82 12.27 23.89
C VAL A 630 13.02 13.36 23.19
N ARG A 631 12.98 13.35 21.85
CA ARG A 631 12.19 14.33 21.07
C ARG A 631 10.70 14.23 21.35
N MET A 632 10.18 13.01 21.40
CA MET A 632 8.77 12.78 21.70
C MET A 632 8.40 13.24 23.12
N LYS A 633 9.28 13.00 24.10
CA LYS A 633 9.10 13.47 25.48
C LYS A 633 8.99 14.99 25.54
N ALA A 634 9.86 15.72 24.84
CA ALA A 634 9.82 17.18 24.78
C ALA A 634 8.49 17.68 24.19
N GLN A 635 8.03 17.08 23.08
CA GLN A 635 6.74 17.44 22.46
C GLN A 635 5.55 17.15 23.38
N LEU A 636 5.56 16.04 24.14
CA LEU A 636 4.47 15.74 25.09
C LEU A 636 4.41 16.75 26.23
N VAL A 637 5.56 17.16 26.77
CA VAL A 637 5.64 18.18 27.83
C VAL A 637 5.08 19.52 27.33
N GLU A 638 5.48 19.95 26.13
CA GLU A 638 4.95 21.19 25.52
C GLU A 638 3.41 21.14 25.36
N ARG A 639 2.85 19.98 24.99
CA ARG A 639 1.39 19.79 24.87
C ARG A 639 0.68 19.82 26.22
N ILE A 640 1.30 19.32 27.29
CA ILE A 640 0.78 19.41 28.65
C ILE A 640 0.75 20.87 29.10
N GLU A 641 1.85 21.60 28.90
CA GLU A 641 1.97 23.03 29.22
C GLU A 641 0.96 23.89 28.43
N ALA A 642 0.69 23.52 27.18
CA ALA A 642 -0.33 24.16 26.33
C ALA A 642 -1.78 23.73 26.65
N GLY A 643 -2.01 22.85 27.62
CA GLY A 643 -3.36 22.37 27.99
C GLY A 643 -4.05 21.52 26.92
N GLN A 644 -3.29 20.96 25.98
CA GLN A 644 -3.81 20.16 24.86
C GLN A 644 -4.01 18.69 25.22
N THR A 645 -3.40 18.23 26.31
CA THR A 645 -3.53 16.88 26.85
C THR A 645 -3.69 16.91 28.36
N SER A 646 -4.24 15.82 28.90
CA SER A 646 -4.38 15.55 30.33
C SER A 646 -3.52 14.36 30.78
N LEU A 647 -2.50 14.01 29.99
CA LEU A 647 -1.55 12.95 30.33
C LEU A 647 -0.80 13.31 31.63
N PRO A 648 -0.84 12.44 32.66
CA PRO A 648 -0.09 12.67 33.90
C PRO A 648 1.43 12.71 33.68
N MET A 649 2.13 13.62 34.39
CA MET A 649 3.58 13.82 34.21
C MET A 649 4.43 12.58 34.51
N ASP A 650 3.98 11.72 35.42
CA ASP A 650 4.62 10.44 35.75
C ASP A 650 4.47 9.38 34.64
N GLN A 651 3.51 9.54 33.73
CA GLN A 651 3.29 8.65 32.58
C GLN A 651 3.98 9.13 31.29
N VAL A 652 4.49 10.37 31.26
CA VAL A 652 5.08 10.99 30.06
C VAL A 652 6.25 10.18 29.51
N ASP A 653 7.11 9.63 30.37
CA ASP A 653 8.28 8.87 29.90
C ASP A 653 7.90 7.58 29.17
N ALA A 654 6.93 6.84 29.72
CA ALA A 654 6.40 5.62 29.11
C ALA A 654 5.61 5.92 27.82
N ALA A 655 4.87 7.03 27.78
CA ALA A 655 4.17 7.47 26.57
C ALA A 655 5.14 7.87 25.46
N ALA A 656 6.19 8.64 25.79
CA ALA A 656 7.23 9.07 24.85
C ALA A 656 7.98 7.87 24.25
N GLU A 657 8.22 6.84 25.06
CA GLU A 657 8.84 5.59 24.63
C GLU A 657 7.99 4.87 23.58
N LYS A 658 6.72 4.62 23.88
CA LYS A 658 5.78 3.94 22.96
C LYS A 658 5.57 4.72 21.66
N LEU A 659 5.38 6.04 21.75
CA LEU A 659 5.20 6.91 20.60
C LEU A 659 6.48 7.01 19.75
N GLY A 660 7.64 7.19 20.38
CA GLY A 660 8.92 7.29 19.69
C GLY A 660 9.29 6.01 18.94
N TYR A 661 9.19 4.86 19.60
CA TYR A 661 9.50 3.57 18.97
C TYR A 661 8.45 3.20 17.91
N GLY A 662 7.18 3.45 18.19
CA GLY A 662 6.09 3.28 17.21
C GLY A 662 6.28 4.13 15.97
N ALA A 663 6.74 5.38 16.12
CA ALA A 663 7.06 6.27 15.01
C ALA A 663 8.20 5.75 14.14
N VAL A 664 9.30 5.26 14.75
CA VAL A 664 10.41 4.64 14.01
C VAL A 664 9.92 3.44 13.20
N LYS A 665 9.12 2.55 13.82
CA LYS A 665 8.56 1.37 13.13
C LYS A 665 7.65 1.71 11.97
N TYR A 666 6.65 2.54 12.24
CA TYR A 666 5.66 2.89 11.24
C TYR A 666 6.26 3.66 10.07
N PHE A 667 7.24 4.52 10.34
CA PHE A 667 7.85 5.33 9.29
C PHE A 667 8.63 4.50 8.27
N ASP A 668 9.23 3.39 8.69
CA ASP A 668 9.80 2.38 7.79
C ASP A 668 8.67 1.57 7.11
N LEU A 669 7.77 0.99 7.91
CA LEU A 669 6.72 0.08 7.42
C LEU A 669 5.77 0.71 6.40
N ARG A 670 5.48 2.01 6.49
CA ARG A 670 4.57 2.68 5.54
C ARG A 670 5.17 2.81 4.13
N GLN A 671 6.48 2.66 3.98
CA GLN A 671 7.15 2.64 2.69
C GLN A 671 7.07 1.24 2.10
N SER A 672 6.97 1.14 0.77
CA SER A 672 7.17 -0.16 0.12
C SER A 672 8.52 -0.75 0.53
N PRO A 673 8.61 -2.06 0.87
CA PRO A 673 9.86 -2.68 1.29
C PRO A 673 11.02 -2.39 0.32
N THR A 674 10.77 -2.52 -0.98
CA THR A 674 11.77 -2.36 -2.05
C THR A 674 12.26 -0.92 -2.24
N SER A 675 11.53 0.07 -1.73
CA SER A 675 11.88 1.48 -1.91
C SER A 675 12.96 1.93 -0.92
N ASN A 676 13.84 2.81 -1.39
CA ASN A 676 14.68 3.61 -0.51
C ASN A 676 13.82 4.67 0.17
N TYR A 677 14.19 5.11 1.39
CA TYR A 677 13.52 6.24 2.03
C TYR A 677 14.49 7.17 2.75
N ILE A 678 14.08 8.43 2.89
CA ILE A 678 14.84 9.46 3.59
C ILE A 678 14.42 9.46 5.07
N PHE A 679 15.37 9.19 5.95
CA PHE A 679 15.16 9.22 7.40
C PHE A 679 14.99 10.66 7.89
N SER A 680 13.97 10.90 8.72
CA SER A 680 13.72 12.22 9.33
C SER A 680 12.92 12.08 10.61
N PHE A 681 13.50 12.53 11.73
CA PHE A 681 12.82 12.57 13.03
C PHE A 681 11.59 13.48 12.98
N ASP A 682 11.72 14.65 12.35
CA ASP A 682 10.65 15.64 12.30
C ASP A 682 9.44 15.12 11.54
N ARG A 683 9.67 14.36 10.46
CA ARG A 683 8.58 13.73 9.69
C ARG A 683 7.94 12.55 10.43
N MET A 684 8.73 11.68 11.05
CA MET A 684 8.17 10.49 11.71
C MET A 684 7.43 10.80 13.01
N LEU A 685 7.89 11.82 13.75
CA LEU A 685 7.29 12.28 15.01
C LEU A 685 6.20 13.34 14.79
N SER A 686 5.88 13.69 13.54
CA SER A 686 4.85 14.67 13.25
C SER A 686 3.48 14.19 13.73
N THR A 687 2.71 15.09 14.33
CA THR A 687 1.31 14.86 14.72
C THR A 687 0.33 14.94 13.55
N ASN A 688 0.83 15.27 12.35
CA ASN A 688 0.04 15.43 11.14
C ASN A 688 0.52 14.48 10.03
N GLY A 689 -0.42 14.07 9.18
CA GLY A 689 -0.15 13.19 8.04
C GLY A 689 -0.06 11.71 8.43
N ASP A 690 0.50 10.93 7.50
CA ASP A 690 0.61 9.47 7.63
C ASP A 690 1.78 9.07 8.55
N THR A 691 1.58 9.20 9.86
CA THR A 691 2.55 8.90 10.93
C THR A 691 1.93 8.07 12.05
N ALA A 692 2.74 7.31 12.79
CA ALA A 692 2.25 6.58 13.97
C ALA A 692 1.62 7.50 15.02
N VAL A 693 2.22 8.68 15.23
CA VAL A 693 1.76 9.65 16.22
C VAL A 693 0.34 10.14 15.86
N TYR A 694 0.10 10.48 14.60
CA TYR A 694 -1.25 10.84 14.12
C TYR A 694 -2.25 9.71 14.33
N LEU A 695 -1.89 8.47 13.97
CA LEU A 695 -2.77 7.31 14.13
C LEU A 695 -3.09 7.01 15.60
N MET A 696 -2.09 7.11 16.48
CA MET A 696 -2.28 6.93 17.92
C MET A 696 -3.15 8.04 18.53
N PHE A 697 -3.04 9.28 18.03
CA PHE A 697 -3.94 10.36 18.46
C PHE A 697 -5.38 10.11 18.02
N ALA A 698 -5.60 9.60 16.80
CA ALA A 698 -6.93 9.20 16.34
C ALA A 698 -7.52 8.08 17.23
N TYR A 699 -6.70 7.10 17.58
CA TYR A 699 -7.06 6.03 18.52
C TYR A 699 -7.41 6.58 19.92
N ALA A 700 -6.53 7.39 20.52
CA ALA A 700 -6.77 8.02 21.83
C ALA A 700 -8.02 8.93 21.84
N ARG A 701 -8.33 9.60 20.73
CA ARG A 701 -9.54 10.41 20.58
C ARG A 701 -10.81 9.57 20.66
N LEU A 702 -10.85 8.42 20.00
CA LEU A 702 -11.97 7.48 20.09
C LEU A 702 -12.11 6.92 21.51
N SER A 703 -11.00 6.49 22.13
CA SER A 703 -10.97 6.04 23.53
C SER A 703 -11.49 7.14 24.49
N SER A 704 -11.16 8.41 24.21
CA SER A 704 -11.67 9.57 24.97
C SER A 704 -13.16 9.80 24.78
N ILE A 705 -13.71 9.64 23.57
CA ILE A 705 -15.16 9.74 23.31
C ILE A 705 -15.92 8.68 24.12
N ILE A 706 -15.47 7.42 24.08
CA ILE A 706 -16.08 6.34 24.86
C ILE A 706 -16.03 6.65 26.35
N ARG A 707 -14.85 7.03 26.88
CA ARG A 707 -14.68 7.36 28.30
C ARG A 707 -15.59 8.51 28.75
N LYS A 708 -15.71 9.57 27.94
CA LYS A 708 -16.56 10.74 28.23
C LYS A 708 -18.06 10.45 28.15
N SER A 709 -18.46 9.37 27.49
CA SER A 709 -19.88 9.00 27.41
C SER A 709 -20.46 8.52 28.75
N GLY A 710 -19.60 8.00 29.64
CA GLY A 710 -20.03 7.36 30.89
C GLY A 710 -20.79 6.04 30.70
N VAL A 711 -20.85 5.51 29.47
CA VAL A 711 -21.55 4.27 29.14
C VAL A 711 -20.66 3.07 29.46
N ASP A 712 -21.24 2.06 30.10
CA ASP A 712 -20.61 0.73 30.23
C ASP A 712 -20.66 0.00 28.88
N MET A 713 -19.52 0.00 28.19
CA MET A 713 -19.40 -0.64 26.88
C MET A 713 -19.59 -2.15 26.92
N ALA A 714 -19.24 -2.83 28.03
CA ALA A 714 -19.42 -4.27 28.13
C ALA A 714 -20.92 -4.62 28.19
N ALA A 715 -21.68 -3.86 28.99
CA ALA A 715 -23.13 -3.98 29.04
C ALA A 715 -23.78 -3.65 27.69
N LEU A 716 -23.31 -2.61 27.01
CA LEU A 716 -23.85 -2.21 25.70
C LEU A 716 -23.59 -3.25 24.61
N VAL A 717 -22.39 -3.84 24.57
CA VAL A 717 -22.06 -4.94 23.65
C VAL A 717 -22.92 -6.17 23.95
N ALA A 718 -23.12 -6.51 25.23
CA ALA A 718 -23.98 -7.62 25.64
C ALA A 718 -25.46 -7.39 25.25
N GLN A 719 -25.97 -6.16 25.40
CA GLN A 719 -27.30 -5.79 24.92
C GLN A 719 -27.40 -5.98 23.40
N GLN A 720 -26.43 -5.46 22.66
CA GLN A 720 -26.39 -5.60 21.20
C GLN A 720 -26.30 -7.07 20.77
N GLN A 721 -25.57 -7.94 21.49
CA GLN A 721 -25.56 -9.39 21.21
C GLN A 721 -26.93 -10.05 21.42
N LYS A 722 -27.68 -9.61 22.43
CA LYS A 722 -28.98 -10.20 22.79
C LYS A 722 -30.12 -9.72 21.89
N GLU A 723 -30.13 -8.43 21.57
CA GLU A 723 -31.26 -7.76 20.90
C GLU A 723 -30.99 -7.51 19.41
N GLY A 724 -29.72 -7.39 18.99
CA GLY A 724 -29.30 -7.21 17.60
C GLY A 724 -29.68 -5.89 16.95
N ASN A 725 -30.27 -4.94 17.68
CA ASN A 725 -30.98 -3.79 17.12
C ASN A 725 -30.47 -2.41 17.60
N VAL A 726 -29.35 -2.36 18.34
CA VAL A 726 -28.75 -1.13 18.85
C VAL A 726 -27.84 -0.51 17.78
N LEU A 727 -26.98 -1.32 17.16
CA LEU A 727 -26.06 -0.88 16.11
C LEU A 727 -26.80 -0.70 14.78
N LYS A 728 -26.94 0.56 14.37
CA LYS A 728 -27.65 0.99 13.16
C LYS A 728 -26.84 2.08 12.44
N PRO A 729 -25.88 1.70 11.58
CA PRO A 729 -25.15 2.66 10.75
C PRO A 729 -26.04 3.11 9.58
N GLU A 730 -26.60 4.31 9.68
CA GLU A 730 -27.53 4.85 8.68
C GLU A 730 -26.87 5.94 7.84
N HIS A 731 -25.99 6.74 8.44
CA HIS A 731 -25.33 7.83 7.73
C HIS A 731 -24.28 7.27 6.75
N PRO A 732 -24.11 7.85 5.55
CA PRO A 732 -23.14 7.35 4.57
C PRO A 732 -21.70 7.23 5.09
N THR A 733 -21.28 8.13 5.99
CA THR A 733 -19.95 8.07 6.61
C THR A 733 -19.82 6.95 7.64
N GLU A 734 -20.91 6.59 8.33
CA GLU A 734 -20.95 5.42 9.23
C GLU A 734 -20.83 4.14 8.40
N GLN A 735 -21.61 4.02 7.32
CA GLN A 735 -21.56 2.87 6.41
C GLN A 735 -20.17 2.71 5.77
N ALA A 736 -19.58 3.80 5.28
CA ALA A 736 -18.25 3.78 4.68
C ALA A 736 -17.16 3.35 5.68
N LEU A 737 -17.30 3.70 6.97
CA LEU A 737 -16.39 3.23 8.02
C LEU A 737 -16.62 1.74 8.30
N VAL A 738 -17.88 1.30 8.45
CA VAL A 738 -18.22 -0.10 8.70
C VAL A 738 -17.65 -1.03 7.63
N ILE A 739 -17.84 -0.72 6.35
CA ILE A 739 -17.30 -1.55 5.26
C ILE A 739 -15.77 -1.65 5.35
N GLU A 740 -15.08 -0.53 5.61
CA GLU A 740 -13.62 -0.54 5.75
C GLU A 740 -13.17 -1.43 6.90
N LEU A 741 -13.82 -1.35 8.06
CA LEU A 741 -13.49 -2.17 9.23
C LEU A 741 -13.57 -3.68 8.94
N LEU A 742 -14.52 -4.09 8.09
CA LEU A 742 -14.71 -5.49 7.72
C LEU A 742 -13.71 -6.00 6.67
N GLN A 743 -12.96 -5.11 6.02
CA GLN A 743 -12.02 -5.44 4.95
C GLN A 743 -10.59 -5.73 5.43
N LEU A 744 -10.30 -5.71 6.74
CA LEU A 744 -8.95 -6.02 7.26
C LEU A 744 -8.45 -7.39 6.77
N GLN A 745 -9.29 -8.42 6.80
CA GLN A 745 -8.90 -9.75 6.34
C GLN A 745 -8.54 -9.77 4.85
N ASP A 746 -9.25 -8.98 4.04
CA ASP A 746 -8.93 -8.84 2.61
C ASP A 746 -7.57 -8.15 2.42
N VAL A 747 -7.22 -7.14 3.25
CA VAL A 747 -5.88 -6.53 3.24
C VAL A 747 -4.81 -7.60 3.48
N ILE A 748 -5.04 -8.47 4.46
CA ILE A 748 -4.09 -9.52 4.85
C ILE A 748 -3.90 -10.56 3.74
N VAL A 749 -4.95 -10.89 2.98
CA VAL A 749 -4.84 -11.76 1.79
C VAL A 749 -3.83 -11.18 0.79
N PHE A 750 -3.91 -9.88 0.49
CA PHE A 750 -2.94 -9.24 -0.40
C PHE A 750 -1.53 -9.22 0.17
N ILE A 751 -1.38 -8.92 1.47
CA ILE A 751 -0.08 -8.96 2.15
C ILE A 751 0.53 -10.36 2.08
N ASN A 752 -0.25 -11.42 2.29
CA ASN A 752 0.25 -12.80 2.22
C ASN A 752 0.67 -13.20 0.81
N LYS A 753 0.06 -12.60 -0.21
CA LYS A 753 0.38 -12.82 -1.62
C LYS A 753 1.69 -12.15 -2.01
N ASP A 754 1.83 -10.84 -1.78
CA ASP A 754 2.95 -10.03 -2.27
C ASP A 754 3.98 -9.64 -1.21
N LEU A 755 3.78 -10.04 0.05
CA LEU A 755 4.67 -9.82 1.18
C LEU A 755 4.95 -8.33 1.47
N SER A 756 4.03 -7.45 1.08
CA SER A 756 4.15 -5.99 1.22
C SER A 756 3.48 -5.47 2.49
N SER A 757 4.25 -5.38 3.58
CA SER A 757 3.78 -4.95 4.91
C SER A 757 3.16 -3.54 4.92
N ASN A 758 3.57 -2.65 4.01
CA ASN A 758 3.08 -1.28 3.92
C ASN A 758 1.58 -1.16 3.61
N ARG A 759 0.97 -2.20 3.05
CA ARG A 759 -0.49 -2.24 2.82
C ARG A 759 -1.27 -2.13 4.13
N LEU A 760 -0.74 -2.67 5.22
CA LEU A 760 -1.39 -2.57 6.53
C LEU A 760 -1.33 -1.14 7.07
N CYS A 761 -0.22 -0.42 6.85
CA CYS A 761 -0.10 1.00 7.17
C CYS A 761 -1.11 1.84 6.38
N SER A 762 -1.17 1.66 5.05
CA SER A 762 -2.13 2.38 4.21
C SER A 762 -3.59 2.12 4.61
N TYR A 763 -3.92 0.89 5.00
CA TYR A 763 -5.23 0.53 5.52
C TYR A 763 -5.54 1.22 6.86
N LEU A 764 -4.61 1.16 7.83
CA LEU A 764 -4.77 1.81 9.12
C LEU A 764 -4.93 3.34 8.99
N TYR A 765 -4.18 3.95 8.07
CA TYR A 765 -4.33 5.37 7.74
C TYR A 765 -5.70 5.68 7.12
N THR A 766 -6.17 4.82 6.21
CA THR A 766 -7.51 4.94 5.60
C THR A 766 -8.63 4.85 6.66
N ILE A 767 -8.50 3.95 7.64
CA ILE A 767 -9.42 3.90 8.79
C ILE A 767 -9.39 5.24 9.53
N SER A 768 -8.22 5.80 9.81
CA SER A 768 -8.09 7.08 10.53
C SER A 768 -8.78 8.24 9.78
N GLU A 769 -8.62 8.33 8.45
CA GLU A 769 -9.30 9.33 7.62
C GLU A 769 -10.84 9.18 7.69
N LYS A 770 -11.33 7.94 7.66
CA LYS A 770 -12.77 7.65 7.79
C LYS A 770 -13.31 7.95 9.17
N VAL A 771 -12.55 7.66 10.21
CA VAL A 771 -12.89 8.04 11.58
C VAL A 771 -13.03 9.55 11.66
N GLN A 772 -12.06 10.30 11.14
CA GLN A 772 -12.13 11.76 11.13
C GLN A 772 -13.37 12.27 10.39
N THR A 773 -13.68 11.70 9.23
CA THR A 773 -14.89 12.04 8.45
C THR A 773 -16.18 11.71 9.21
N PHE A 774 -16.22 10.54 9.85
CA PHE A 774 -17.35 10.09 10.69
C PHE A 774 -17.58 11.00 11.88
N VAL A 775 -16.57 11.25 12.73
CA VAL A 775 -16.74 12.04 13.96
C VAL A 775 -17.00 13.53 13.68
N THR A 776 -16.65 14.02 12.48
CA THR A 776 -16.99 15.38 12.02
C THR A 776 -18.43 15.46 11.53
N ALA A 777 -18.90 14.47 10.75
CA ALA A 777 -20.25 14.49 10.18
C ALA A 777 -21.33 14.04 11.19
N CYS A 778 -20.98 13.13 12.09
CA CYS A 778 -21.91 12.45 12.99
C CYS A 778 -21.54 12.74 14.44
N ARG A 779 -22.37 13.53 15.13
CA ARG A 779 -22.20 13.78 16.56
C ARG A 779 -22.41 12.49 17.34
N VAL A 780 -21.42 12.05 18.11
CA VAL A 780 -21.53 10.84 18.95
C VAL A 780 -22.25 11.16 20.27
N LEU A 781 -21.62 11.98 21.11
CA LEU A 781 -22.11 12.28 22.47
C LEU A 781 -23.35 13.18 22.46
N GLY A 782 -24.38 12.76 23.19
CA GLY A 782 -25.66 13.46 23.32
C GLY A 782 -26.52 13.44 22.05
N SER A 783 -26.25 12.53 21.11
CA SER A 783 -27.12 12.27 19.96
C SER A 783 -28.13 11.17 20.26
N GLU A 784 -29.22 11.10 19.48
CA GLU A 784 -30.21 10.01 19.58
C GLU A 784 -29.57 8.65 19.27
N GLU A 785 -28.58 8.62 18.36
CA GLU A 785 -27.86 7.43 17.94
C GLU A 785 -26.59 7.18 18.78
N GLN A 786 -26.44 7.81 19.95
CA GLN A 786 -25.20 7.75 20.76
C GLN A 786 -24.72 6.31 20.96
N ASN A 787 -25.61 5.40 21.37
CA ASN A 787 -25.25 4.01 21.65
C ASN A 787 -24.79 3.26 20.39
N SER A 788 -25.46 3.46 19.24
CA SER A 788 -25.05 2.91 17.95
C SER A 788 -23.65 3.39 17.57
N ARG A 789 -23.41 4.70 17.69
CA ARG A 789 -22.13 5.35 17.35
C ARG A 789 -21.00 4.96 18.30
N LEU A 790 -21.30 4.75 19.58
CA LEU A 790 -20.32 4.23 20.56
C LEU A 790 -19.90 2.80 20.24
N LEU A 791 -20.82 1.94 19.82
CA LEU A 791 -20.48 0.60 19.33
C LEU A 791 -19.60 0.69 18.06
N LEU A 792 -19.88 1.62 17.14
CA LEU A 792 -18.99 1.83 15.98
C LEU A 792 -17.59 2.31 16.38
N CYS A 793 -17.48 3.21 17.37
CA CYS A 793 -16.19 3.61 17.95
C CYS A 793 -15.44 2.42 18.55
N ASP A 794 -16.12 1.54 19.31
CA ASP A 794 -15.53 0.36 19.93
C ASP A 794 -15.05 -0.68 18.91
N ALA A 795 -15.86 -0.97 17.88
CA ALA A 795 -15.45 -1.81 16.76
C ALA A 795 -14.21 -1.24 16.06
N THR A 796 -14.18 0.08 15.85
CA THR A 796 -13.04 0.76 15.25
C THR A 796 -11.77 0.61 16.11
N LEU A 797 -11.86 0.83 17.42
CA LEU A 797 -10.74 0.65 18.34
C LEU A 797 -10.22 -0.80 18.30
N LYS A 798 -11.11 -1.80 18.28
CA LYS A 798 -10.72 -3.22 18.16
C LYS A 798 -9.93 -3.52 16.87
N VAL A 799 -10.38 -2.98 15.74
CA VAL A 799 -9.69 -3.16 14.44
C VAL A 799 -8.36 -2.39 14.42
N MET A 800 -8.33 -1.14 14.84
CA MET A 800 -7.09 -0.35 14.91
C MET A 800 -6.08 -0.98 15.85
N LYS A 801 -6.51 -1.45 17.03
CA LYS A 801 -5.64 -2.16 17.99
C LYS A 801 -5.05 -3.43 17.40
N THR A 802 -5.84 -4.18 16.62
CA THR A 802 -5.34 -5.35 15.89
C THR A 802 -4.28 -4.93 14.87
N CYS A 803 -4.54 -3.89 14.05
CA CYS A 803 -3.56 -3.39 13.08
C CYS A 803 -2.26 -2.93 13.76
N PHE A 804 -2.35 -2.17 14.85
CA PHE A 804 -1.19 -1.73 15.62
C PHE A 804 -0.41 -2.93 16.18
N SER A 805 -1.09 -3.91 16.77
CA SER A 805 -0.46 -5.13 17.28
C SER A 805 0.29 -5.90 16.18
N LEU A 806 -0.29 -6.01 14.99
CA LEU A 806 0.33 -6.64 13.82
C LEU A 806 1.56 -5.86 13.33
N LEU A 807 1.57 -4.53 13.44
CA LEU A 807 2.73 -3.68 13.17
C LEU A 807 3.77 -3.69 14.32
N GLY A 808 3.51 -4.42 15.40
CA GLY A 808 4.34 -4.43 16.60
C GLY A 808 4.32 -3.10 17.37
N ILE A 809 3.22 -2.36 17.28
CA ILE A 809 3.06 -1.05 17.90
C ILE A 809 1.99 -1.15 19.00
N ASP A 810 2.27 -0.59 20.18
CA ASP A 810 1.31 -0.52 21.28
C ASP A 810 0.64 0.85 21.31
N PRO A 811 -0.67 0.96 20.98
CA PRO A 811 -1.36 2.23 21.01
C PRO A 811 -1.66 2.66 22.44
N LEU A 812 -1.80 3.98 22.64
CA LEU A 812 -2.15 4.59 23.93
C LEU A 812 -3.62 5.05 23.90
N ASP A 813 -4.40 4.69 24.92
CA ASP A 813 -5.80 5.12 25.07
C ASP A 813 -5.96 6.59 25.53
N GLN A 814 -4.86 7.22 25.96
CA GLN A 814 -4.79 8.61 26.41
C GLN A 814 -3.43 9.19 26.07
N ILE A 815 -3.43 10.31 25.32
CA ILE A 815 -2.23 11.03 24.88
C ILE A 815 -2.49 12.53 24.89
#